data_AF-A0A6P0EYR6-F1
#
_entry.id   AF-A0A6P0EYR6-F1
#
_cell.length_a   1.000
_cell.length_b   1.000
_cell.length_c   1.000
_cell.angle_alpha   90.00
_cell.angle_beta   90.00
_cell.angle_gamma   90.00
#
_symmetry.space_group_name_H-M   'P 1'
#
loop_
_entity.id
_entity.type
_entity.pdbx_description
1 polymer ?
#
loop_
_entity_poly.entity_id
_entity_poly.type
_entity_poly.pdbx_seq_one_letter_code
_entity_poly.pdbx_strand_id
1 'polypeptide(L)'
;MRVLPRPRSRRVALSGAAVLLAAALPLAVPPLASAGGPAGSTVVGELVQGYADPGPEEHHGADGGDAHGGLLSWVQTGATAAVRVPTDDVTGLEAGATLRVALGGEVRDAGVTEAGLAPARDVLSAAVVAPADPGAAAPAALAQQQVTVVMLQPAGSSSQRAADRTTLADVVAAVNGPVSDFWVRQSGGAVRPTVVAGHDWTTTDAGCGTPWSLWDAAARVAGWTPGSGRHLLVYVPAGAPGCAYGLGTVGTSLDDGGLAYVQSTATSVVAHEFGHNLGLGHSSAVQCDGAVESGDCLVASYGDQYDVMGVSWGPVGTLNRVQAALLGLLPGAEVAEVRAPAEVALAPVSAGSGVRAARYVDPVSGDVYWLEYRTASGQDAWLGDATVNWPRLQPGVTVRVGSHGDDTSLLLDATPSPRSGWRDDRATALPVGMSVPVGSAGVRVTVLRQGAAAAVVRVAVEVSPVELAYRATGGAAGPLGAATAAELCGLRDRGCLRTYERGSIYWSPATGARVVPAGPVADRWARAGWENGALGWPVSDATCGLAGGGCFQHFQGGSVYVSAGTPATVVTGAVRDRWGAAGWENGALGYPSAEQVCGLRDGGCFQQFQRGALYQSPATGVRVVLAGAVADRWARAGWENGALGWPVSDSACGLPASGCFQQFQGGAVYVSTGTPATVVTGALRDRWGASGWERGPLGYPVAEQVCGLRDGGCFQQFQRGAVYRSDATGARLVPAGPVADRWARTGWENGALGYPVAEQVCGLRDGGCFQPFQGGSVYWSPTTGAHPVDGDIRTRWGQLGWENGQLGYPVAAVVVLSNGDTSQRFHGGTLLRSASTRAVRVL
;
A
#
# COMPACT_ATOMS: atom_id res chain seq x y z
N MET A 1 -18.98 18.78 -28.65
CA MET A 1 -18.98 17.30 -28.79
C MET A 1 -20.18 16.71 -29.57
N ARG A 2 -19.95 16.30 -30.82
CA ARG A 2 -20.60 15.13 -31.46
C ARG A 2 -19.47 14.26 -32.01
N VAL A 3 -19.28 13.09 -31.41
CA VAL A 3 -18.21 12.15 -31.73
C VAL A 3 -18.60 11.32 -32.95
N LEU A 4 -17.74 11.28 -33.96
CA LEU A 4 -17.69 10.21 -34.96
C LEU A 4 -16.49 9.28 -34.62
N PRO A 5 -16.57 7.99 -34.97
CA PRO A 5 -16.03 6.90 -34.16
C PRO A 5 -14.50 6.76 -34.30
N ARG A 6 -13.81 6.74 -33.14
CA ARG A 6 -12.44 6.23 -33.03
C ARG A 6 -12.39 4.74 -33.41
N PRO A 7 -11.30 4.27 -34.05
CA PRO A 7 -11.10 2.85 -34.32
C PRO A 7 -11.03 2.08 -32.98
N ARG A 8 -11.54 0.84 -33.00
CA ARG A 8 -11.77 -0.02 -31.83
C ARG A 8 -10.56 -0.09 -30.88
N SER A 9 -10.66 0.57 -29.73
CA SER A 9 -9.81 0.32 -28.55
C SER A 9 -10.00 -1.14 -28.10
N ARG A 10 -8.96 -1.96 -28.17
CA ARG A 10 -8.95 -3.27 -27.50
C ARG A 10 -8.77 -3.01 -26.00
N ARG A 11 -9.75 -3.38 -25.19
CA ARG A 11 -9.67 -3.28 -23.72
C ARG A 11 -8.65 -4.29 -23.20
N VAL A 12 -7.58 -3.82 -22.55
CA VAL A 12 -6.66 -4.64 -21.77
C VAL A 12 -7.35 -5.08 -20.48
N ALA A 13 -7.23 -6.36 -20.13
CA ALA A 13 -7.80 -6.92 -18.92
C ALA A 13 -6.84 -6.70 -17.73
N LEU A 14 -7.12 -5.67 -16.91
CA LEU A 14 -6.52 -5.51 -15.59
C LEU A 14 -7.00 -6.67 -14.70
N SER A 15 -6.09 -7.59 -14.37
CA SER A 15 -6.39 -8.73 -13.50
C SER A 15 -6.06 -8.36 -12.06
N GLY A 16 -7.07 -8.43 -11.17
CA GLY A 16 -6.94 -8.13 -9.75
C GLY A 16 -5.89 -9.01 -9.04
N ALA A 17 -5.11 -8.38 -8.17
CA ALA A 17 -4.00 -8.99 -7.45
C ALA A 17 -4.45 -10.10 -6.48
N ALA A 18 -3.85 -11.28 -6.61
CA ALA A 18 -3.78 -12.28 -5.54
C ALA A 18 -2.39 -12.20 -4.91
N VAL A 19 -2.31 -11.75 -3.65
CA VAL A 19 -1.07 -11.76 -2.87
C VAL A 19 -0.77 -13.19 -2.45
N LEU A 20 0.19 -13.84 -3.11
CA LEU A 20 0.78 -15.10 -2.69
C LEU A 20 2.11 -14.81 -1.97
N LEU A 21 2.14 -14.97 -0.64
CA LEU A 21 3.41 -15.05 0.09
C LEU A 21 4.12 -16.36 -0.29
N ALA A 22 5.15 -16.27 -1.12
CA ALA A 22 6.09 -17.36 -1.37
C ALA A 22 7.38 -17.13 -0.55
N ALA A 23 7.78 -18.15 0.21
CA ALA A 23 9.00 -18.16 1.00
C ALA A 23 10.25 -18.06 0.10
N ALA A 24 11.23 -17.26 0.53
CA ALA A 24 12.50 -17.06 -0.15
C ALA A 24 13.33 -18.36 -0.20
N LEU A 25 13.64 -18.81 -1.42
CA LEU A 25 14.72 -19.74 -1.73
C LEU A 25 15.67 -19.05 -2.73
N PRO A 26 17.00 -19.26 -2.65
CA PRO A 26 17.93 -18.60 -3.54
C PRO A 26 17.84 -19.25 -4.93
N LEU A 27 17.24 -18.54 -5.89
CA LEU A 27 17.25 -18.92 -7.30
C LEU A 27 18.52 -18.37 -7.95
N ALA A 28 19.30 -19.27 -8.56
CA ALA A 28 20.44 -18.92 -9.39
C ALA A 28 19.98 -18.08 -10.60
N VAL A 29 20.60 -16.92 -10.79
CA VAL A 29 20.33 -16.00 -11.90
C VAL A 29 20.94 -16.57 -13.18
N PRO A 30 20.15 -16.85 -14.25
CA PRO A 30 20.69 -17.20 -15.56
C PRO A 30 21.26 -15.95 -16.25
N PRO A 31 22.16 -16.08 -17.24
CA PRO A 31 22.84 -14.95 -17.85
C PRO A 31 21.87 -14.01 -18.58
N LEU A 32 22.18 -12.71 -18.51
CA LEU A 32 21.47 -11.59 -19.15
C LEU A 32 21.28 -11.83 -20.65
N ALA A 33 20.02 -11.90 -21.08
CA ALA A 33 19.64 -11.85 -22.49
C ALA A 33 19.72 -10.41 -23.02
N SER A 34 20.14 -10.25 -24.28
CA SER A 34 20.24 -8.98 -24.98
C SER A 34 18.92 -8.22 -25.02
N ALA A 35 18.98 -6.89 -24.94
CA ALA A 35 17.83 -5.99 -25.13
C ALA A 35 17.11 -6.30 -26.45
N GLY A 36 15.90 -6.87 -26.35
CA GLY A 36 15.10 -7.35 -27.49
C GLY A 36 14.52 -8.74 -27.26
N GLY A 37 13.67 -8.90 -26.24
CA GLY A 37 12.95 -10.16 -26.04
C GLY A 37 12.06 -10.51 -27.25
N PRO A 38 12.01 -11.77 -27.71
CA PRO A 38 11.12 -12.19 -28.79
C PRO A 38 9.64 -11.98 -28.42
N ALA A 39 8.76 -11.87 -29.42
CA ALA A 39 7.32 -11.77 -29.18
C ALA A 39 6.84 -12.98 -28.35
N GLY A 40 6.04 -12.72 -27.30
CA GLY A 40 5.63 -13.72 -26.31
C GLY A 40 6.54 -13.85 -25.08
N SER A 41 7.61 -13.05 -24.99
CA SER A 41 8.45 -12.98 -23.79
C SER A 41 7.81 -12.12 -22.68
N THR A 42 8.17 -12.41 -21.43
CA THR A 42 7.80 -11.59 -20.27
C THR A 42 9.04 -10.88 -19.73
N VAL A 43 8.94 -9.58 -19.49
CA VAL A 43 9.97 -8.78 -18.84
C VAL A 43 9.49 -8.31 -17.47
N VAL A 44 10.41 -8.20 -16.51
CA VAL A 44 10.16 -7.58 -15.21
C VAL A 44 11.10 -6.41 -15.06
N GLY A 45 10.57 -5.24 -14.73
CA GLY A 45 11.35 -4.02 -14.64
C GLY A 45 10.52 -2.83 -14.19
N GLU A 46 11.19 -1.72 -13.90
CA GLU A 46 10.57 -0.48 -13.46
C GLU A 46 9.92 0.26 -14.63
N LEU A 47 8.73 0.84 -14.44
CA LEU A 47 8.15 1.75 -15.42
C LEU A 47 8.88 3.08 -15.35
N VAL A 48 9.69 3.37 -16.36
CA VAL A 48 10.38 4.65 -16.51
C VAL A 48 9.75 5.40 -17.68
N GLN A 49 9.53 6.69 -17.48
CA GLN A 49 8.97 7.55 -18.51
C GLN A 49 9.95 8.68 -18.86
N GLY A 50 9.73 9.33 -19.98
CA GLY A 50 10.60 10.39 -20.48
C GLY A 50 9.91 11.25 -21.53
N TYR A 51 10.44 12.43 -21.77
CA TYR A 51 9.92 13.37 -22.75
C TYR A 51 11.00 13.77 -23.74
N ALA A 52 10.59 14.02 -24.98
CA ALA A 52 11.47 14.49 -26.05
C ALA A 52 11.09 15.93 -26.41
N ASP A 53 12.05 16.86 -26.31
CA ASP A 53 11.86 18.28 -26.62
C ASP A 53 11.98 18.52 -28.14
N PRO A 54 10.96 19.10 -28.79
CA PRO A 54 11.03 19.49 -30.21
C PRO A 54 12.01 20.65 -30.46
N GLY A 55 12.60 20.69 -31.66
CA GLY A 55 13.64 21.66 -32.00
C GLY A 55 13.13 23.10 -32.22
N PRO A 56 13.96 24.14 -31.99
CA PRO A 56 13.58 25.56 -32.15
C PRO A 56 13.00 25.95 -33.51
N GLU A 57 13.38 25.27 -34.60
CA GLU A 57 12.84 25.51 -35.95
C GLU A 57 11.45 24.86 -36.18
N GLU A 58 11.13 23.80 -35.43
CA GLU A 58 9.83 23.10 -35.49
C GLU A 58 8.74 23.88 -34.75
N HIS A 59 9.11 24.78 -33.83
CA HIS A 59 8.21 25.67 -33.08
C HIS A 59 7.64 26.84 -33.91
N HIS A 60 8.14 27.08 -35.12
CA HIS A 60 7.68 28.18 -36.00
C HIS A 60 6.62 27.76 -37.04
N GLY A 61 6.26 26.48 -37.08
CA GLY A 61 5.18 25.95 -37.92
C GLY A 61 3.82 26.37 -37.38
N ALA A 62 3.19 27.36 -38.01
CA ALA A 62 1.82 27.76 -37.74
C ALA A 62 0.82 26.71 -38.29
N ASP A 63 0.89 25.45 -37.87
CA ASP A 63 -0.16 24.45 -38.12
C ASP A 63 -0.41 23.68 -36.83
N GLY A 64 -1.49 24.04 -36.13
CA GLY A 64 -2.01 23.33 -34.97
C GLY A 64 -2.60 21.96 -35.36
N GLY A 65 -1.75 21.06 -35.80
CA GLY A 65 -2.04 19.64 -36.01
C GLY A 65 -1.25 18.80 -35.02
N ASP A 66 -1.99 18.05 -34.21
CA ASP A 66 -1.63 16.89 -33.38
C ASP A 66 -0.13 16.62 -33.10
N ALA A 67 0.20 16.71 -31.80
CA ALA A 67 1.26 16.00 -31.10
C ALA A 67 2.71 16.24 -31.57
N HIS A 68 3.42 17.09 -30.82
CA HIS A 68 4.88 17.08 -30.79
C HIS A 68 5.33 16.96 -29.33
N GLY A 69 5.87 15.79 -28.97
CA GLY A 69 6.57 15.54 -27.69
C GLY A 69 5.75 14.83 -26.60
N GLY A 70 4.92 13.85 -26.97
CA GLY A 70 4.16 13.05 -25.98
C GLY A 70 5.06 12.23 -25.05
N LEU A 71 4.52 11.85 -23.88
CA LEU A 71 5.20 11.03 -22.88
C LEU A 71 5.58 9.68 -23.48
N LEU A 72 6.82 9.27 -23.26
CA LEU A 72 7.40 8.03 -23.74
C LEU A 72 7.57 7.07 -22.57
N SER A 73 7.32 5.77 -22.79
CA SER A 73 7.36 4.77 -21.73
C SER A 73 8.33 3.62 -22.04
N TRP A 74 9.07 3.20 -21.01
CA TRP A 74 9.96 2.06 -21.04
C TRP A 74 9.82 1.20 -19.78
N VAL A 75 10.07 -0.10 -19.93
CA VAL A 75 10.26 -1.02 -18.81
C VAL A 75 11.76 -1.22 -18.62
N GLN A 76 12.33 -0.61 -17.59
CA GLN A 76 13.74 -0.71 -17.25
C GLN A 76 14.02 -2.03 -16.53
N THR A 77 14.74 -2.94 -17.21
CA THR A 77 15.05 -4.29 -16.71
C THR A 77 16.43 -4.37 -16.05
N GLY A 78 17.20 -3.28 -16.06
CA GLY A 78 18.48 -3.13 -15.37
C GLY A 78 19.01 -1.70 -15.52
N ALA A 79 20.16 -1.39 -14.90
CA ALA A 79 20.71 -0.03 -14.84
C ALA A 79 20.86 0.67 -16.20
N THR A 80 21.04 -0.10 -17.28
CA THR A 80 21.22 0.43 -18.64
C THR A 80 20.42 -0.35 -19.71
N ALA A 81 19.48 -1.19 -19.30
CA ALA A 81 18.66 -2.00 -20.20
C ALA A 81 17.19 -1.65 -20.00
N ALA A 82 16.50 -1.30 -21.09
CA ALA A 82 15.09 -1.01 -21.06
C ALA A 82 14.40 -1.45 -22.36
N VAL A 83 13.10 -1.77 -22.26
CA VAL A 83 12.26 -2.11 -23.39
C VAL A 83 11.22 -1.00 -23.58
N ARG A 84 11.18 -0.42 -24.78
CA ARG A 84 10.18 0.61 -25.12
C ARG A 84 8.80 -0.03 -25.28
N VAL A 85 7.78 0.58 -24.68
CA VAL A 85 6.38 0.15 -24.76
C VAL A 85 5.51 1.36 -25.16
N PRO A 86 4.39 1.15 -25.88
CA PRO A 86 3.46 2.25 -26.17
C PRO A 86 2.92 2.84 -24.85
N THR A 87 2.99 4.17 -24.71
CA THR A 87 2.52 4.85 -23.49
C THR A 87 1.04 4.62 -23.23
N ASP A 88 0.22 4.60 -24.29
CA ASP A 88 -1.23 4.32 -24.21
C ASP A 88 -1.54 2.97 -23.53
N ASP A 89 -0.65 1.99 -23.64
CA ASP A 89 -0.86 0.64 -23.08
C ASP A 89 -0.53 0.56 -21.58
N VAL A 90 0.18 1.56 -21.04
CA VAL A 90 0.57 1.65 -19.63
C VAL A 90 -0.05 2.85 -18.91
N THR A 91 -0.96 3.58 -19.57
CA THR A 91 -1.73 4.68 -18.98
C THR A 91 -2.47 4.22 -17.72
N GLY A 92 -2.29 4.95 -16.62
CA GLY A 92 -2.88 4.65 -15.31
C GLY A 92 -2.04 3.73 -14.42
N LEU A 93 -0.87 3.28 -14.89
CA LEU A 93 0.17 2.70 -14.05
C LEU A 93 1.11 3.80 -13.56
N GLU A 94 1.59 3.68 -12.33
CA GLU A 94 2.47 4.66 -11.69
C GLU A 94 3.91 4.51 -12.18
N ALA A 95 4.54 5.61 -12.61
CA ALA A 95 5.98 5.63 -12.90
C ALA A 95 6.78 5.27 -11.64
N GLY A 96 7.87 4.52 -11.78
CA GLY A 96 8.62 3.95 -10.66
C GLY A 96 8.06 2.62 -10.13
N ALA A 97 6.88 2.18 -10.56
CA ALA A 97 6.35 0.87 -10.19
C ALA A 97 7.13 -0.26 -10.91
N THR A 98 7.41 -1.36 -10.20
CA THR A 98 7.97 -2.55 -10.84
C THR A 98 6.86 -3.35 -11.51
N LEU A 99 6.92 -3.46 -12.83
CA LEU A 99 5.94 -4.14 -13.67
C LEU A 99 6.45 -5.51 -14.14
N ARG A 100 5.53 -6.46 -14.26
CA ARG A 100 5.71 -7.67 -15.08
C ARG A 100 4.88 -7.49 -16.36
N VAL A 101 5.56 -7.37 -17.50
CA VAL A 101 4.96 -7.05 -18.80
C VAL A 101 5.17 -8.19 -19.78
N ALA A 102 4.08 -8.67 -20.40
CA ALA A 102 4.14 -9.63 -21.50
C ALA A 102 4.17 -8.86 -22.84
N LEU A 103 5.23 -9.07 -23.62
CA LEU A 103 5.50 -8.31 -24.84
C LEU A 103 4.96 -9.01 -26.09
N GLY A 104 4.31 -8.25 -26.96
CA GLY A 104 3.87 -8.65 -28.29
C GLY A 104 4.88 -8.27 -29.37
N GLY A 105 4.40 -8.02 -30.59
CA GLY A 105 5.21 -7.63 -31.74
C GLY A 105 5.71 -6.19 -31.69
N GLU A 106 6.47 -5.77 -32.70
CA GLU A 106 6.86 -4.36 -32.85
C GLU A 106 5.68 -3.51 -33.33
N VAL A 107 5.54 -2.32 -32.74
CA VAL A 107 4.49 -1.35 -33.05
C VAL A 107 5.12 0.01 -33.30
N ARG A 108 4.58 0.70 -34.31
CA ARG A 108 4.89 2.11 -34.58
C ARG A 108 3.84 2.97 -33.87
N ASP A 109 4.30 3.81 -32.96
CA ASP A 109 3.50 4.74 -32.17
C ASP A 109 4.03 6.18 -32.37
N ALA A 110 3.40 7.14 -31.67
CA ALA A 110 3.73 8.57 -31.75
C ALA A 110 5.23 8.85 -31.58
N GLY A 111 5.93 8.17 -30.66
CA GLY A 111 7.38 8.39 -30.46
C GLY A 111 8.27 7.98 -31.63
N VAL A 112 7.82 7.08 -32.52
CA VAL A 112 8.55 6.77 -33.78
C VAL A 112 8.41 7.92 -34.78
N THR A 113 7.21 8.51 -34.87
CA THR A 113 6.89 9.55 -35.86
C THR A 113 7.30 10.95 -35.41
N GLU A 114 7.28 11.22 -34.10
CA GLU A 114 7.49 12.55 -33.51
C GLU A 114 8.89 12.72 -32.92
N ALA A 115 9.47 11.67 -32.33
CA ALA A 115 10.77 11.73 -31.66
C ALA A 115 11.87 10.88 -32.37
N GLY A 116 11.56 10.32 -33.55
CA GLY A 116 12.53 9.54 -34.33
C GLY A 116 12.99 8.23 -33.68
N LEU A 117 12.20 7.69 -32.74
CA LEU A 117 12.56 6.51 -31.95
C LEU A 117 12.39 5.19 -32.71
N ALA A 118 13.08 4.15 -32.25
CA ALA A 118 12.84 2.79 -32.67
C ALA A 118 11.40 2.32 -32.30
N PRO A 119 10.82 1.37 -33.05
CA PRO A 119 9.50 0.80 -32.74
C PRO A 119 9.38 0.31 -31.30
N ALA A 120 8.22 0.54 -30.69
CA ALA A 120 7.88 0.01 -29.37
C ALA A 120 7.49 -1.47 -29.46
N ARG A 121 7.38 -2.14 -28.31
CA ARG A 121 6.84 -3.50 -28.20
C ARG A 121 5.42 -3.46 -27.63
N ASP A 122 4.47 -4.04 -28.37
CA ASP A 122 3.07 -4.17 -27.95
C ASP A 122 2.95 -4.76 -26.54
N VAL A 123 2.04 -4.24 -25.71
CA VAL A 123 1.83 -4.76 -24.36
C VAL A 123 0.61 -5.68 -24.35
N LEU A 124 0.86 -6.99 -24.27
CA LEU A 124 -0.22 -7.98 -24.23
C LEU A 124 -0.90 -8.03 -22.84
N SER A 125 -0.11 -7.80 -21.79
CA SER A 125 -0.59 -7.63 -20.41
C SER A 125 0.49 -6.99 -19.54
N ALA A 126 0.08 -6.19 -18.55
CA ALA A 126 0.95 -5.61 -17.53
C ALA A 126 0.36 -5.84 -16.14
N ALA A 127 1.21 -6.18 -15.17
CA ALA A 127 0.81 -6.34 -13.77
C ALA A 127 1.85 -5.68 -12.85
N VAL A 128 1.38 -4.90 -11.88
CA VAL A 128 2.22 -4.31 -10.83
C VAL A 128 2.70 -5.42 -9.89
N VAL A 129 4.00 -5.62 -9.83
CA VAL A 129 4.67 -6.60 -8.94
C VAL A 129 5.05 -5.93 -7.62
N ALA A 130 5.48 -4.67 -7.68
CA ALA A 130 5.68 -3.80 -6.54
C ALA A 130 5.21 -2.38 -6.90
N PRO A 131 4.49 -1.69 -6.01
CA PRO A 131 4.14 -0.28 -6.22
C PRO A 131 5.41 0.58 -6.28
N ALA A 132 5.29 1.79 -6.82
CA ALA A 132 6.35 2.78 -6.68
C ALA A 132 6.61 3.02 -5.18
N ASP A 133 7.88 3.13 -4.79
CA ASP A 133 8.23 3.46 -3.41
C ASP A 133 7.87 4.94 -3.20
N PRO A 134 6.92 5.29 -2.32
CA PRO A 134 6.59 6.68 -2.08
C PRO A 134 7.81 7.32 -1.45
N GLY A 135 8.58 8.06 -2.26
CA GLY A 135 9.85 8.66 -1.88
C GLY A 135 9.80 9.20 -0.47
N ALA A 136 10.77 8.80 0.36
CA ALA A 136 10.87 9.28 1.73
C ALA A 136 10.78 10.81 1.74
N ALA A 137 9.94 11.35 2.63
CA ALA A 137 9.78 12.79 2.78
C ALA A 137 11.15 13.49 2.77
N ALA A 138 11.30 14.48 1.88
CA ALA A 138 12.55 15.16 1.61
C ALA A 138 13.32 15.45 2.92
N PRO A 139 14.53 14.92 3.10
CA PRO A 139 15.34 15.31 4.24
C PRO A 139 15.61 16.81 4.18
N ALA A 140 15.62 17.48 5.33
CA ALA A 140 15.86 18.92 5.46
C ALA A 140 17.28 19.40 5.03
N ALA A 141 18.07 18.55 4.38
CA ALA A 141 19.42 18.83 3.93
C ALA A 141 19.47 18.89 2.40
N LEU A 142 20.21 19.87 1.86
CA LEU A 142 20.42 20.12 0.43
C LEU A 142 20.70 18.82 -0.35
N ALA A 143 19.82 18.47 -1.29
CA ALA A 143 20.09 17.44 -2.27
C ALA A 143 21.25 17.91 -3.17
N GLN A 144 22.45 17.35 -2.98
CA GLN A 144 23.56 17.63 -3.89
C GLN A 144 23.30 16.90 -5.20
N GLN A 145 22.87 17.65 -6.21
CA GLN A 145 22.59 17.13 -7.54
C GLN A 145 23.91 17.00 -8.32
N GLN A 146 24.43 15.78 -8.37
CA GLN A 146 25.72 15.45 -8.97
C GLN A 146 25.54 15.10 -10.44
N VAL A 147 26.02 15.96 -11.32
CA VAL A 147 25.93 15.77 -12.78
C VAL A 147 27.24 15.19 -13.30
N THR A 148 27.17 14.08 -14.03
CA THR A 148 28.28 13.58 -14.84
C THR A 148 28.00 13.91 -16.30
N VAL A 149 28.92 14.62 -16.96
CA VAL A 149 28.78 15.05 -18.35
C VAL A 149 29.59 14.13 -19.26
N VAL A 150 28.98 13.64 -20.34
CA VAL A 150 29.68 12.88 -21.38
C VAL A 150 29.32 13.43 -22.75
N MET A 151 30.31 13.79 -23.56
CA MET A 151 30.07 14.19 -24.95
C MET A 151 30.17 12.97 -25.87
N LEU A 152 29.08 12.60 -26.54
CA LEU A 152 29.02 11.44 -27.42
C LEU A 152 28.67 11.83 -28.83
N GLN A 153 29.42 11.31 -29.80
CA GLN A 153 29.08 11.35 -31.22
C GLN A 153 28.28 10.09 -31.58
N PRO A 154 26.95 10.19 -31.81
CA PRO A 154 26.13 9.03 -32.20
C PRO A 154 26.46 8.54 -33.61
N ALA A 155 26.05 7.31 -33.92
CA ALA A 155 26.20 6.76 -35.26
C ALA A 155 25.59 7.68 -36.34
N GLY A 156 26.32 7.91 -37.45
CA GLY A 156 25.84 8.73 -38.56
C GLY A 156 25.93 10.25 -38.37
N SER A 157 26.49 10.75 -37.25
CA SER A 157 26.55 12.19 -36.93
C SER A 157 27.89 12.87 -37.24
N SER A 158 28.77 12.27 -38.05
CA SER A 158 30.15 12.76 -38.27
C SER A 158 30.21 14.19 -38.84
N SER A 159 29.29 14.55 -39.74
CA SER A 159 29.19 15.90 -40.29
C SER A 159 28.78 16.94 -39.25
N GLN A 160 27.79 16.61 -38.43
CA GLN A 160 27.29 17.45 -37.35
C GLN A 160 28.36 17.64 -36.28
N ARG A 161 29.05 16.55 -35.90
CA ARG A 161 30.18 16.63 -34.99
C ARG A 161 31.28 17.54 -35.54
N ALA A 162 31.61 17.46 -36.82
CA ALA A 162 32.64 18.32 -37.42
C ALA A 162 32.23 19.81 -37.44
N ALA A 163 30.92 20.10 -37.54
CA ALA A 163 30.38 21.45 -37.48
C ALA A 163 30.28 21.99 -36.04
N ASP A 164 30.01 21.12 -35.07
CA ASP A 164 29.84 21.49 -33.67
C ASP A 164 31.18 21.88 -33.01
N ARG A 165 31.23 23.12 -32.52
CA ARG A 165 32.41 23.71 -31.86
C ARG A 165 32.34 23.64 -30.34
N THR A 166 31.26 23.09 -29.79
CA THR A 166 31.05 22.97 -28.35
C THR A 166 32.11 22.07 -27.72
N THR A 167 32.73 22.57 -26.66
CA THR A 167 33.73 21.87 -25.87
C THR A 167 33.11 21.33 -24.58
N LEU A 168 33.77 20.37 -23.94
CA LEU A 168 33.37 19.90 -22.61
C LEU A 168 33.30 21.05 -21.61
N ALA A 169 34.22 22.01 -21.70
CA ALA A 169 34.24 23.18 -20.83
C ALA A 169 32.97 24.04 -20.99
N ASP A 170 32.44 24.17 -22.21
CA ASP A 170 31.21 24.93 -22.47
C ASP A 170 30.00 24.26 -21.83
N VAL A 171 29.87 22.92 -21.95
CA VAL A 171 28.78 22.17 -21.32
C VAL A 171 28.87 22.23 -19.80
N VAL A 172 30.07 22.04 -19.25
CA VAL A 172 30.31 22.14 -17.80
C VAL A 172 30.02 23.55 -17.28
N ALA A 173 30.41 24.59 -18.02
CA ALA A 173 30.12 25.98 -17.67
C ALA A 173 28.62 26.28 -17.71
N ALA A 174 27.88 25.73 -18.67
CA ALA A 174 26.43 25.87 -18.75
C ALA A 174 25.72 25.24 -17.54
N VAL A 175 26.10 24.02 -17.17
CA VAL A 175 25.53 23.31 -16.01
C VAL A 175 25.87 24.02 -14.70
N ASN A 176 27.14 24.31 -14.45
CA ASN A 176 27.60 24.89 -13.19
C ASN A 176 27.27 26.38 -13.04
N GLY A 177 27.03 27.09 -14.15
CA GLY A 177 26.66 28.50 -14.18
C GLY A 177 25.15 28.67 -14.29
N PRO A 178 24.63 29.09 -15.45
CA PRO A 178 23.25 29.57 -15.58
C PRO A 178 22.18 28.52 -15.24
N VAL A 179 22.42 27.23 -15.45
CA VAL A 179 21.47 26.16 -15.07
C VAL A 179 21.43 25.99 -13.55
N SER A 180 22.59 25.90 -12.90
CA SER A 180 22.68 25.84 -11.43
C SER A 180 22.08 27.09 -10.79
N ASP A 181 22.42 28.26 -11.31
CA ASP A 181 21.89 29.55 -10.87
C ASP A 181 20.37 29.63 -10.98
N PHE A 182 19.79 29.11 -12.07
CA PHE A 182 18.35 29.02 -12.24
C PHE A 182 17.72 28.17 -11.13
N TRP A 183 18.14 26.90 -11.00
CA TRP A 183 17.55 25.96 -10.04
C TRP A 183 17.76 26.39 -8.58
N VAL A 184 18.92 26.96 -8.25
CA VAL A 184 19.18 27.55 -6.93
C VAL A 184 18.21 28.68 -6.63
N ARG A 185 17.93 29.57 -7.59
CA ARG A 185 16.96 30.65 -7.40
C ARG A 185 15.53 30.13 -7.27
N GLN A 186 15.12 29.18 -8.13
CA GLN A 186 13.74 28.67 -8.12
C GLN A 186 13.42 27.86 -6.87
N SER A 187 14.43 27.21 -6.28
CA SER A 187 14.28 26.31 -5.13
C SER A 187 14.63 26.93 -3.78
N GLY A 188 15.01 28.22 -3.73
CA GLY A 188 15.54 28.83 -2.51
C GLY A 188 16.85 28.18 -2.04
N GLY A 189 17.58 27.53 -2.94
CA GLY A 189 18.83 26.83 -2.70
C GLY A 189 18.72 25.32 -2.53
N ALA A 190 17.51 24.74 -2.44
CA ALA A 190 17.33 23.31 -2.21
C ALA A 190 17.87 22.40 -3.34
N VAL A 191 17.89 22.91 -4.58
CA VAL A 191 18.36 22.19 -5.77
C VAL A 191 19.57 22.91 -6.34
N ARG A 192 20.70 22.20 -6.44
CA ARG A 192 21.95 22.72 -7.03
C ARG A 192 22.64 21.67 -7.90
N PRO A 193 22.39 21.65 -9.23
CA PRO A 193 23.17 20.82 -10.14
C PRO A 193 24.63 21.29 -10.16
N THR A 194 25.53 20.32 -9.99
CA THR A 194 26.98 20.53 -9.99
C THR A 194 27.65 19.40 -10.76
N VAL A 195 28.48 19.74 -11.74
CA VAL A 195 29.28 18.75 -12.47
C VAL A 195 30.36 18.18 -11.57
N VAL A 196 30.34 16.87 -11.36
CA VAL A 196 31.33 16.12 -10.57
C VAL A 196 32.35 15.37 -11.43
N ALA A 197 32.00 15.08 -12.69
CA ALA A 197 32.87 14.43 -13.66
C ALA A 197 32.49 14.85 -15.09
N GLY A 198 33.48 14.95 -15.98
CA GLY A 198 33.29 15.36 -17.36
C GLY A 198 34.17 14.53 -18.30
N HIS A 199 33.57 14.03 -19.38
CA HIS A 199 34.24 13.22 -20.39
C HIS A 199 34.05 13.84 -21.77
N ASP A 200 35.16 14.11 -22.44
CA ASP A 200 35.18 14.73 -23.76
C ASP A 200 34.75 13.74 -24.85
N TRP A 201 34.60 14.25 -26.07
CA TRP A 201 34.03 13.56 -27.22
C TRP A 201 34.55 12.13 -27.42
N THR A 202 33.60 11.19 -27.44
CA THR A 202 33.83 9.79 -27.85
C THR A 202 32.77 9.35 -28.86
N THR A 203 33.13 8.43 -29.75
CA THR A 203 32.21 7.85 -30.73
C THR A 203 31.47 6.64 -30.17
N THR A 204 30.21 6.46 -30.56
CA THR A 204 29.41 5.27 -30.22
C THR A 204 28.63 4.77 -31.43
N ASP A 205 28.37 3.45 -31.47
CA ASP A 205 27.48 2.85 -32.47
C ASP A 205 25.99 3.07 -32.12
N ALA A 206 25.69 3.55 -30.91
CA ALA A 206 24.33 3.89 -30.52
C ALA A 206 23.84 5.15 -31.25
N GLY A 207 22.58 5.11 -31.69
CA GLY A 207 21.86 6.26 -32.24
C GLY A 207 20.80 6.77 -31.27
N CYS A 208 20.32 8.00 -31.48
CA CYS A 208 19.30 8.61 -30.64
C CYS A 208 17.91 7.97 -30.76
N GLY A 209 17.67 7.19 -31.82
CA GLY A 209 16.47 6.35 -31.91
C GLY A 209 16.41 5.23 -30.84
N THR A 210 17.53 4.95 -30.16
CA THR A 210 17.63 4.04 -29.02
C THR A 210 18.30 4.77 -27.84
N PRO A 211 17.61 5.69 -27.15
CA PRO A 211 18.22 6.59 -26.16
C PRO A 211 18.87 5.84 -24.99
N TRP A 212 18.30 4.71 -24.58
CA TRP A 212 18.89 3.85 -23.55
C TRP A 212 20.27 3.31 -23.95
N SER A 213 20.48 2.92 -25.21
CA SER A 213 21.79 2.49 -25.70
C SER A 213 22.80 3.64 -25.71
N LEU A 214 22.34 4.86 -25.95
CA LEU A 214 23.18 6.07 -25.91
C LEU A 214 23.62 6.37 -24.48
N TRP A 215 22.71 6.38 -23.51
CA TRP A 215 23.03 6.58 -22.09
C TRP A 215 23.89 5.44 -21.53
N ASP A 216 23.64 4.20 -21.93
CA ASP A 216 24.47 3.04 -21.58
C ASP A 216 25.91 3.18 -22.09
N ALA A 217 26.09 3.65 -23.32
CA ALA A 217 27.41 3.96 -23.85
C ALA A 217 28.10 5.07 -23.04
N ALA A 218 27.38 6.14 -22.69
CA ALA A 218 27.92 7.22 -21.87
C ALA A 218 28.29 6.75 -20.46
N ALA A 219 27.44 5.92 -19.83
CA ALA A 219 27.67 5.37 -18.51
C ALA A 219 28.95 4.51 -18.48
N ARG A 220 29.18 3.70 -19.51
CA ARG A 220 30.44 2.94 -19.66
C ARG A 220 31.66 3.83 -19.80
N VAL A 221 31.59 4.87 -20.62
CA VAL A 221 32.70 5.83 -20.83
C VAL A 221 33.07 6.50 -19.50
N ALA A 222 32.06 6.85 -18.71
CA ALA A 222 32.25 7.54 -17.44
C ALA A 222 32.49 6.63 -16.23
N GLY A 223 32.30 5.32 -16.37
CA GLY A 223 32.21 4.42 -15.21
C GLY A 223 31.08 4.80 -14.24
N TRP A 224 30.00 5.37 -14.79
CA TRP A 224 28.89 5.92 -14.02
C TRP A 224 27.87 4.85 -13.64
N THR A 225 27.23 5.02 -12.48
CA THR A 225 26.13 4.17 -12.01
C THR A 225 24.99 5.05 -11.50
N PRO A 226 23.72 4.63 -11.67
CA PRO A 226 22.58 5.36 -11.12
C PRO A 226 22.64 5.38 -9.59
N GLY A 227 21.97 6.35 -9.00
CA GLY A 227 21.85 6.52 -7.56
C GLY A 227 21.28 7.88 -7.20
N SER A 228 20.90 8.03 -5.94
CA SER A 228 20.22 9.24 -5.47
C SER A 228 21.01 10.52 -5.76
N GLY A 229 20.35 11.49 -6.40
CA GLY A 229 20.90 12.78 -6.82
C GLY A 229 21.99 12.68 -7.88
N ARG A 230 22.15 11.52 -8.55
CA ARG A 230 23.17 11.33 -9.60
C ARG A 230 22.52 11.40 -10.97
N HIS A 231 22.99 12.36 -11.77
CA HIS A 231 22.52 12.58 -13.13
C HIS A 231 23.62 12.24 -14.14
N LEU A 232 23.23 11.63 -15.26
CA LEU A 232 24.07 11.46 -16.43
C LEU A 232 23.54 12.35 -17.55
N LEU A 233 24.29 13.41 -17.88
CA LEU A 233 23.97 14.32 -18.97
C LEU A 233 24.85 13.99 -20.18
N VAL A 234 24.22 13.61 -21.28
CA VAL A 234 24.90 13.34 -22.55
C VAL A 234 24.75 14.54 -23.47
N TYR A 235 25.86 15.12 -23.91
CA TYR A 235 25.84 16.10 -24.98
C TYR A 235 26.05 15.38 -26.32
N VAL A 236 25.15 15.59 -27.27
CA VAL A 236 25.29 15.09 -28.66
C VAL A 236 25.38 16.26 -29.64
N PRO A 237 25.99 16.09 -30.83
CA PRO A 237 26.19 17.19 -31.75
C PRO A 237 24.86 17.81 -32.19
N ALA A 238 24.80 19.13 -32.30
CA ALA A 238 23.62 19.82 -32.79
C ALA A 238 23.18 19.30 -34.16
N GLY A 239 21.89 19.00 -34.31
CA GLY A 239 21.29 18.45 -35.54
C GLY A 239 21.66 16.99 -35.82
N ALA A 240 22.15 16.25 -34.82
CA ALA A 240 22.46 14.83 -34.96
C ALA A 240 21.20 14.05 -35.42
N PRO A 241 21.32 13.17 -36.45
CA PRO A 241 20.15 12.51 -37.03
C PRO A 241 19.38 11.68 -36.01
N GLY A 242 18.06 11.88 -35.96
CA GLY A 242 17.15 11.10 -35.12
C GLY A 242 17.24 11.39 -33.62
N CYS A 243 17.88 12.50 -33.20
CA CYS A 243 17.74 12.99 -31.83
C CYS A 243 16.82 14.20 -31.78
N ALA A 244 15.98 14.22 -30.75
CA ALA A 244 15.28 15.41 -30.29
C ALA A 244 16.25 16.50 -29.81
N TYR A 245 15.73 17.70 -29.55
CA TYR A 245 16.53 18.83 -29.06
C TYR A 245 17.09 18.58 -27.66
N GLY A 246 16.28 17.91 -26.83
CA GLY A 246 16.64 17.29 -25.57
C GLY A 246 15.74 16.07 -25.30
N LEU A 247 16.18 15.18 -24.43
CA LEU A 247 15.35 14.10 -23.92
C LEU A 247 15.82 13.70 -22.52
N GLY A 248 14.89 13.68 -21.57
CA GLY A 248 15.14 13.41 -20.17
C GLY A 248 14.20 12.34 -19.62
N THR A 249 14.70 11.51 -18.71
CA THR A 249 13.86 10.62 -17.91
C THR A 249 13.10 11.41 -16.84
N VAL A 250 11.89 10.97 -16.51
CA VAL A 250 11.06 11.59 -15.48
C VAL A 250 11.34 10.92 -14.13
N GLY A 251 11.81 11.71 -13.16
CA GLY A 251 11.96 11.26 -11.78
C GLY A 251 10.62 11.18 -11.04
N THR A 252 10.64 10.66 -9.83
CA THR A 252 9.50 10.60 -8.90
C THR A 252 9.74 11.44 -7.64
N SER A 253 10.99 11.84 -7.39
CA SER A 253 11.38 12.71 -6.28
C SER A 253 12.54 13.63 -6.66
N LEU A 254 12.78 14.65 -5.82
CA LEU A 254 13.95 15.53 -5.96
C LEU A 254 15.29 14.79 -5.87
N ASP A 255 15.33 13.61 -5.28
CA ASP A 255 16.56 12.89 -4.94
C ASP A 255 16.83 11.68 -5.86
N ASP A 256 16.05 11.45 -6.92
CA ASP A 256 16.17 10.21 -7.71
C ASP A 256 17.43 10.18 -8.61
N GLY A 257 17.85 11.34 -9.10
CA GLY A 257 18.82 11.41 -10.19
C GLY A 257 18.13 11.26 -11.56
N GLY A 258 18.89 10.91 -12.60
CA GLY A 258 18.27 10.59 -13.90
C GLY A 258 19.19 10.72 -15.10
N LEU A 259 18.65 10.41 -16.27
CA LEU A 259 19.36 10.39 -17.54
C LEU A 259 18.80 11.47 -18.46
N ALA A 260 19.67 12.26 -19.07
CA ALA A 260 19.27 13.22 -20.09
C ALA A 260 20.28 13.27 -21.22
N TYR A 261 19.83 13.60 -22.43
CA TYR A 261 20.70 14.10 -23.47
C TYR A 261 20.22 15.45 -24.00
N VAL A 262 21.16 16.27 -24.50
CA VAL A 262 20.87 17.58 -25.09
C VAL A 262 21.73 17.81 -26.33
N GLN A 263 21.21 18.64 -27.25
CA GLN A 263 21.93 19.14 -28.43
C GLN A 263 22.46 20.57 -28.27
N SER A 264 22.18 21.21 -27.13
CA SER A 264 22.45 22.62 -26.90
C SER A 264 22.86 22.88 -25.45
N THR A 265 23.74 23.85 -25.25
CA THR A 265 24.13 24.36 -23.92
C THR A 265 23.22 25.48 -23.43
N ALA A 266 22.17 25.82 -24.20
CA ALA A 266 21.21 26.83 -23.79
C ALA A 266 20.55 26.45 -22.45
N THR A 267 20.51 27.42 -21.53
CA THR A 267 19.95 27.23 -20.19
C THR A 267 18.53 26.67 -20.23
N SER A 268 17.71 27.14 -21.18
CA SER A 268 16.34 26.69 -21.34
C SER A 268 16.25 25.17 -21.55
N VAL A 269 17.12 24.59 -22.37
CA VAL A 269 17.11 23.16 -22.69
C VAL A 269 17.64 22.36 -21.51
N VAL A 270 18.84 22.69 -21.05
CA VAL A 270 19.50 21.89 -19.99
C VAL A 270 18.71 21.98 -18.68
N ALA A 271 18.12 23.14 -18.35
CA ALA A 271 17.28 23.27 -17.16
C ALA A 271 15.93 22.54 -17.32
N HIS A 272 15.34 22.51 -18.52
CA HIS A 272 14.12 21.78 -18.82
C HIS A 272 14.33 20.26 -18.65
N GLU A 273 15.34 19.70 -19.31
CA GLU A 273 15.67 18.27 -19.20
C GLU A 273 16.06 17.87 -17.78
N PHE A 274 16.72 18.78 -17.05
CA PHE A 274 16.99 18.57 -15.64
C PHE A 274 15.70 18.56 -14.80
N GLY A 275 14.71 19.39 -15.14
CA GLY A 275 13.40 19.41 -14.51
C GLY A 275 12.64 18.09 -14.62
N HIS A 276 12.74 17.39 -15.77
CA HIS A 276 12.22 16.04 -15.91
C HIS A 276 12.83 15.08 -14.89
N ASN A 277 14.15 15.09 -14.72
CA ASN A 277 14.81 14.23 -13.72
C ASN A 277 14.35 14.52 -12.28
N LEU A 278 13.79 15.70 -12.00
CA LEU A 278 13.20 16.04 -10.69
C LEU A 278 11.73 15.60 -10.56
N GLY A 279 11.13 15.09 -11.63
CA GLY A 279 9.76 14.61 -11.71
C GLY A 279 8.75 15.60 -12.28
N LEU A 280 9.20 16.62 -13.01
CA LEU A 280 8.31 17.55 -13.69
C LEU A 280 7.91 17.02 -15.08
N GLY A 281 6.64 17.19 -15.45
CA GLY A 281 6.18 17.07 -16.84
C GLY A 281 6.13 18.45 -17.51
N HIS A 282 5.52 18.53 -18.69
CA HIS A 282 5.46 19.81 -19.41
C HIS A 282 4.51 20.83 -18.77
N SER A 283 4.82 22.10 -19.01
CA SER A 283 3.92 23.24 -18.82
C SER A 283 3.36 23.66 -20.17
N SER A 284 2.06 23.42 -20.36
CA SER A 284 1.36 23.59 -21.63
C SER A 284 0.26 24.63 -21.51
N ALA A 285 -0.28 25.10 -22.64
CA ALA A 285 -1.36 26.08 -22.66
C ALA A 285 -2.65 25.49 -23.23
N VAL A 286 -3.80 25.94 -22.73
CA VAL A 286 -5.13 25.50 -23.17
C VAL A 286 -5.91 26.69 -23.73
N GLN A 287 -6.44 26.52 -24.94
CA GLN A 287 -7.37 27.46 -25.55
C GLN A 287 -8.66 26.73 -25.90
N CYS A 288 -9.81 27.30 -25.51
CA CYS A 288 -11.12 26.78 -25.88
C CYS A 288 -11.90 27.81 -26.69
N ASP A 289 -12.85 27.33 -27.49
CA ASP A 289 -13.60 28.17 -28.43
C ASP A 289 -14.53 29.15 -27.70
N GLY A 290 -14.07 30.38 -27.49
CA GLY A 290 -14.84 31.46 -26.84
C GLY A 290 -15.15 31.24 -25.35
N ALA A 291 -14.47 30.29 -24.69
CA ALA A 291 -14.60 29.99 -23.27
C ALA A 291 -13.26 29.60 -22.66
N VAL A 292 -13.13 29.67 -21.34
CA VAL A 292 -11.84 29.46 -20.64
C VAL A 292 -11.43 27.98 -20.64
N GLU A 293 -12.38 27.09 -20.38
CA GLU A 293 -12.09 25.65 -20.19
C GLU A 293 -13.27 24.74 -20.60
N SER A 294 -14.17 25.23 -21.45
CA SER A 294 -15.33 24.45 -21.90
C SER A 294 -15.54 24.57 -23.41
N GLY A 295 -16.25 23.61 -23.99
CA GLY A 295 -16.45 23.54 -25.44
C GLY A 295 -15.37 22.72 -26.14
N ASP A 296 -15.06 23.09 -27.38
CA ASP A 296 -13.98 22.46 -28.15
C ASP A 296 -12.67 23.17 -27.79
N CYS A 297 -11.74 22.43 -27.18
CA CYS A 297 -10.47 22.93 -26.67
C CYS A 297 -9.26 22.31 -27.38
N LEU A 298 -8.15 23.03 -27.40
CA LEU A 298 -6.84 22.57 -27.84
C LEU A 298 -5.82 22.75 -26.71
N VAL A 299 -5.08 21.70 -26.42
CA VAL A 299 -3.86 21.78 -25.60
C VAL A 299 -2.69 22.01 -26.54
N ALA A 300 -2.03 23.15 -26.39
CA ALA A 300 -0.76 23.44 -27.04
C ALA A 300 0.37 22.98 -26.12
N SER A 301 0.95 21.82 -26.42
CA SER A 301 2.10 21.28 -25.70
C SER A 301 3.23 22.30 -25.65
N TYR A 302 3.90 22.44 -24.50
CA TYR A 302 4.93 23.46 -24.22
C TYR A 302 4.46 24.92 -24.33
N GLY A 303 3.16 25.16 -24.48
CA GLY A 303 2.59 26.49 -24.73
C GLY A 303 2.72 27.49 -23.58
N ASP A 304 3.12 27.06 -22.38
CA ASP A 304 3.36 27.98 -21.26
C ASP A 304 4.76 28.61 -21.35
N GLN A 305 4.89 29.66 -22.16
CA GLN A 305 6.16 30.35 -22.39
C GLN A 305 6.69 31.14 -21.18
N TYR A 306 5.93 31.21 -20.08
CA TYR A 306 6.40 31.80 -18.82
C TYR A 306 7.24 30.83 -17.99
N ASP A 307 7.22 29.54 -18.30
CA ASP A 307 7.75 28.47 -17.47
C ASP A 307 8.90 27.73 -18.15
N VAL A 308 9.86 27.26 -17.34
CA VAL A 308 11.01 26.48 -17.84
C VAL A 308 10.61 25.14 -18.44
N MET A 309 9.52 24.53 -17.94
CA MET A 309 8.95 23.29 -18.49
C MET A 309 8.00 23.55 -19.66
N GLY A 310 7.87 24.80 -20.11
CA GLY A 310 7.28 25.15 -21.39
C GLY A 310 8.33 25.12 -22.51
N VAL A 311 8.08 25.87 -23.59
CA VAL A 311 8.99 25.90 -24.75
C VAL A 311 10.42 26.30 -24.35
N SER A 312 11.42 25.59 -24.86
CA SER A 312 12.83 25.91 -24.65
C SER A 312 13.26 27.17 -25.41
N TRP A 313 13.18 28.34 -24.76
CA TRP A 313 13.58 29.63 -25.35
C TRP A 313 14.37 30.53 -24.39
N GLY A 314 15.07 31.52 -24.95
CA GLY A 314 16.11 32.31 -24.27
C GLY A 314 15.76 32.88 -22.88
N PRO A 315 14.54 33.39 -22.63
CA PRO A 315 14.17 33.96 -21.33
C PRO A 315 14.04 32.95 -20.18
N VAL A 316 13.79 31.66 -20.47
CA VAL A 316 13.52 30.55 -19.52
C VAL A 316 12.27 30.74 -18.64
N GLY A 317 12.02 31.96 -18.15
CA GLY A 317 10.90 32.27 -17.25
C GLY A 317 11.11 31.78 -15.82
N THR A 318 10.20 32.15 -14.92
CA THR A 318 10.15 31.65 -13.53
C THR A 318 9.32 30.37 -13.48
N LEU A 319 9.78 29.38 -12.69
CA LEU A 319 9.05 28.14 -12.45
C LEU A 319 7.66 28.47 -11.89
N ASN A 320 6.60 27.97 -12.53
CA ASN A 320 5.23 28.21 -12.12
C ASN A 320 4.92 27.51 -10.79
N ARG A 321 3.85 27.95 -10.14
CA ARG A 321 3.52 27.48 -8.78
C ARG A 321 2.96 26.07 -8.74
N VAL A 322 2.46 25.54 -9.86
CA VAL A 322 2.06 24.12 -9.98
C VAL A 322 3.30 23.24 -9.88
N GLN A 323 4.31 23.50 -10.73
CA GLN A 323 5.57 22.76 -10.76
C GLN A 323 6.35 22.91 -9.44
N ALA A 324 6.41 24.12 -8.88
CA ALA A 324 7.06 24.34 -7.59
C ALA A 324 6.36 23.58 -6.44
N ALA A 325 5.03 23.46 -6.47
CA ALA A 325 4.28 22.70 -5.47
C ALA A 325 4.50 21.18 -5.62
N LEU A 326 4.59 20.66 -6.85
CA LEU A 326 4.93 19.26 -7.12
C LEU A 326 6.29 18.87 -6.54
N LEU A 327 7.28 19.76 -6.65
CA LEU A 327 8.60 19.56 -6.05
C LEU A 327 8.66 19.82 -4.53
N GLY A 328 7.55 20.22 -3.89
CA GLY A 328 7.56 20.60 -2.47
C GLY A 328 8.35 21.89 -2.17
N LEU A 329 8.65 22.71 -3.19
CA LEU A 329 9.42 23.95 -3.08
C LEU A 329 8.57 25.17 -2.71
N LEU A 330 7.27 24.98 -2.47
CA LEU A 330 6.32 26.05 -2.13
C LEU A 330 5.81 25.88 -0.69
N PRO A 331 6.37 26.63 0.28
CA PRO A 331 5.94 26.55 1.68
C PRO A 331 4.46 26.93 1.84
N GLY A 332 3.74 26.26 2.74
CA GLY A 332 2.32 26.51 2.97
C GLY A 332 1.97 27.95 3.36
N ALA A 333 2.90 28.71 3.96
CA ALA A 333 2.71 30.13 4.27
C ALA A 333 2.64 31.02 3.03
N GLU A 334 3.10 30.54 1.87
CA GLU A 334 3.07 31.26 0.60
C GLU A 334 1.88 30.89 -0.28
N VAL A 335 1.05 29.94 0.17
CA VAL A 335 -0.14 29.46 -0.54
C VAL A 335 -1.38 29.85 0.25
N ALA A 336 -2.27 30.62 -0.37
CA ALA A 336 -3.61 30.85 0.15
C ALA A 336 -4.55 29.72 -0.29
N GLU A 337 -4.96 28.86 0.63
CA GLU A 337 -5.97 27.83 0.39
C GLU A 337 -7.38 28.44 0.36
N VAL A 338 -8.00 28.51 -0.82
CA VAL A 338 -9.33 29.07 -1.02
C VAL A 338 -10.38 27.96 -0.92
N ARG A 339 -11.12 27.93 0.20
CA ARG A 339 -12.18 26.94 0.49
C ARG A 339 -13.59 27.51 0.52
N ALA A 340 -13.69 28.84 0.49
CA ALA A 340 -14.91 29.63 0.51
C ALA A 340 -14.60 30.95 -0.21
N PRO A 341 -15.62 31.76 -0.56
CA PRO A 341 -15.40 33.05 -1.19
C PRO A 341 -14.42 33.91 -0.40
N ALA A 342 -13.34 34.37 -1.06
CA ALA A 342 -12.23 35.07 -0.40
C ALA A 342 -11.58 36.11 -1.31
N GLU A 343 -10.92 37.09 -0.69
CA GLU A 343 -9.99 38.00 -1.36
C GLU A 343 -8.56 37.65 -0.94
N VAL A 344 -7.67 37.49 -1.92
CA VAL A 344 -6.27 37.09 -1.72
C VAL A 344 -5.35 38.14 -2.33
N ALA A 345 -4.34 38.58 -1.58
CA ALA A 345 -3.27 39.41 -2.10
C ALA A 345 -2.10 38.53 -2.54
N LEU A 346 -1.88 38.44 -3.86
CA LEU A 346 -0.80 37.70 -4.50
C LEU A 346 0.42 38.61 -4.71
N ALA A 347 1.53 38.28 -4.06
CA ALA A 347 2.85 38.81 -4.37
C ALA A 347 3.35 38.22 -5.71
N PRO A 348 4.25 38.92 -6.45
CA PRO A 348 4.87 38.38 -7.64
C PRO A 348 5.52 37.02 -7.39
N VAL A 349 5.45 36.10 -8.36
CA VAL A 349 6.11 34.79 -8.25
C VAL A 349 7.62 34.91 -8.02
N SER A 350 8.23 35.95 -8.57
CA SER A 350 9.66 36.28 -8.43
C SER A 350 10.03 36.90 -7.08
N ALA A 351 9.04 37.27 -6.25
CA ALA A 351 9.30 37.78 -4.91
C ALA A 351 9.85 36.67 -4.00
N GLY A 352 10.71 37.03 -3.04
CA GLY A 352 11.30 36.07 -2.08
C GLY A 352 10.42 35.76 -0.86
N SER A 353 9.23 36.34 -0.77
CA SER A 353 8.30 36.16 0.37
C SER A 353 6.89 36.65 0.03
N GLY A 354 5.91 36.28 0.86
CA GLY A 354 4.51 36.66 0.71
C GLY A 354 3.67 35.53 0.12
N VAL A 355 2.36 35.74 0.01
CA VAL A 355 1.48 34.78 -0.65
C VAL A 355 1.72 34.85 -2.16
N ARG A 356 2.34 33.83 -2.74
CA ARG A 356 2.72 33.79 -4.18
C ARG A 356 1.78 32.93 -5.02
N ALA A 357 0.87 32.20 -4.37
CA ALA A 357 -0.17 31.43 -5.04
C ALA A 357 -1.48 31.44 -4.26
N ALA A 358 -2.61 31.42 -4.97
CA ALA A 358 -3.89 31.00 -4.40
C ALA A 358 -4.26 29.64 -5.00
N ARG A 359 -4.62 28.68 -4.14
CA ARG A 359 -4.97 27.32 -4.53
C ARG A 359 -6.44 27.06 -4.25
N TYR A 360 -7.15 26.58 -5.26
CA TYR A 360 -8.55 26.18 -5.19
C TYR A 360 -8.69 24.75 -5.70
N VAL A 361 -9.44 23.91 -4.99
CA VAL A 361 -9.77 22.55 -5.44
C VAL A 361 -11.23 22.56 -5.84
N ASP A 362 -11.52 22.25 -7.11
CA ASP A 362 -12.89 22.12 -7.58
C ASP A 362 -13.53 20.90 -6.89
N PRO A 363 -14.59 21.09 -6.08
CA PRO A 363 -15.22 19.99 -5.34
C PRO A 363 -16.00 19.03 -6.24
N VAL A 364 -16.22 19.35 -7.52
CA VAL A 364 -16.93 18.52 -8.49
C VAL A 364 -15.95 17.67 -9.28
N SER A 365 -14.99 18.29 -9.98
CA SER A 365 -14.04 17.56 -10.82
C SER A 365 -12.84 17.02 -10.05
N GLY A 366 -12.51 17.63 -8.89
CA GLY A 366 -11.28 17.36 -8.15
C GLY A 366 -10.07 18.12 -8.70
N ASP A 367 -10.22 18.88 -9.79
CA ASP A 367 -9.13 19.63 -10.40
C ASP A 367 -8.60 20.72 -9.47
N VAL A 368 -7.28 20.93 -9.52
CA VAL A 368 -6.60 21.89 -8.64
C VAL A 368 -6.19 23.11 -9.45
N TYR A 369 -6.81 24.25 -9.15
CA TYR A 369 -6.55 25.52 -9.78
C TYR A 369 -5.56 26.35 -8.97
N TRP A 370 -4.65 26.99 -9.68
CA TRP A 370 -3.59 27.82 -9.13
C TRP A 370 -3.62 29.20 -9.78
N LEU A 371 -3.76 30.24 -8.95
CA LEU A 371 -3.62 31.62 -9.39
C LEU A 371 -2.25 32.13 -8.96
N GLU A 372 -1.49 32.71 -9.88
CA GLU A 372 -0.18 33.29 -9.61
C GLU A 372 -0.03 34.66 -10.29
N TYR A 373 0.79 35.54 -9.71
CA TYR A 373 0.99 36.90 -10.22
C TYR A 373 2.36 37.04 -10.91
N ARG A 374 2.36 37.22 -12.24
CA ARG A 374 3.57 37.46 -13.05
C ARG A 374 3.80 38.95 -13.22
N THR A 375 5.03 39.41 -13.00
CA THR A 375 5.43 40.81 -13.22
C THR A 375 6.78 40.88 -13.89
N ALA A 376 7.09 42.00 -14.54
CA ALA A 376 8.41 42.27 -15.12
C ALA A 376 9.45 42.55 -14.02
N SER A 377 9.76 41.53 -13.21
CA SER A 377 10.70 41.61 -12.09
C SER A 377 11.38 40.28 -11.81
N GLY A 378 12.58 40.32 -11.21
CA GLY A 378 13.36 39.11 -10.92
C GLY A 378 13.67 38.30 -12.18
N GLN A 379 13.46 36.98 -12.14
CA GLN A 379 13.66 36.09 -13.28
C GLN A 379 12.72 36.39 -14.46
N ASP A 380 11.60 37.08 -14.20
CA ASP A 380 10.63 37.50 -15.22
C ASP A 380 10.86 38.94 -15.72
N ALA A 381 11.98 39.58 -15.40
CA ALA A 381 12.27 40.96 -15.82
C ALA A 381 12.17 41.17 -17.35
N TRP A 382 12.41 40.12 -18.13
CA TRP A 382 12.28 40.11 -19.58
C TRP A 382 10.85 40.41 -20.08
N LEU A 383 9.80 40.22 -19.27
CA LEU A 383 8.42 40.58 -19.64
C LEU A 383 8.28 42.07 -19.97
N GLY A 384 9.14 42.92 -19.39
CA GLY A 384 9.18 44.36 -19.62
C GLY A 384 10.00 44.80 -20.84
N ASP A 385 10.75 43.89 -21.47
CA ASP A 385 11.58 44.19 -22.63
C ASP A 385 10.91 43.67 -23.92
N ALA A 386 10.37 44.58 -24.71
CA ALA A 386 9.67 44.25 -25.96
C ALA A 386 10.58 43.64 -27.05
N THR A 387 11.91 43.78 -26.94
CA THR A 387 12.86 43.18 -27.89
C THR A 387 13.09 41.69 -27.61
N VAL A 388 12.91 41.28 -26.35
CA VAL A 388 13.03 39.90 -25.89
C VAL A 388 11.65 39.21 -25.84
N ASN A 389 10.65 39.91 -25.30
CA ASN A 389 9.25 39.47 -25.23
C ASN A 389 8.52 39.67 -26.57
N TRP A 390 9.11 39.14 -27.65
CA TRP A 390 8.48 39.12 -28.97
C TRP A 390 7.11 38.40 -29.01
N PRO A 391 6.81 37.39 -28.15
CA PRO A 391 5.47 36.80 -28.06
C PRO A 391 4.43 37.73 -27.41
N ARG A 392 4.86 38.84 -26.81
CA ARG A 392 4.02 39.82 -26.11
C ARG A 392 3.22 39.22 -24.95
N LEU A 393 3.86 38.34 -24.18
CA LEU A 393 3.29 37.81 -22.95
C LEU A 393 2.99 38.93 -21.94
N GLN A 394 1.90 38.78 -21.19
CA GLN A 394 1.32 39.82 -20.36
C GLN A 394 1.77 39.70 -18.91
N PRO A 395 2.24 40.79 -18.27
CA PRO A 395 2.29 40.83 -16.81
C PRO A 395 0.86 40.86 -16.26
N GLY A 396 0.58 40.07 -15.23
CA GLY A 396 -0.76 39.95 -14.65
C GLY A 396 -0.97 38.66 -13.88
N VAL A 397 -2.20 38.45 -13.39
CA VAL A 397 -2.56 37.21 -12.71
C VAL A 397 -2.93 36.17 -13.75
N THR A 398 -2.28 35.01 -13.73
CA THR A 398 -2.55 33.87 -14.62
C THR A 398 -3.21 32.74 -13.84
N VAL A 399 -3.99 31.90 -14.52
CA VAL A 399 -4.65 30.72 -13.94
C VAL A 399 -4.07 29.45 -14.55
N ARG A 400 -3.67 28.49 -13.72
CA ARG A 400 -3.21 27.17 -14.15
C ARG A 400 -4.04 26.06 -13.50
N VAL A 401 -4.16 24.94 -14.19
CA VAL A 401 -4.72 23.69 -13.64
C VAL A 401 -3.58 22.69 -13.47
N GLY A 402 -3.48 22.10 -12.28
CA GLY A 402 -2.61 20.96 -12.04
C GLY A 402 -3.17 19.73 -12.74
N SER A 403 -2.36 19.08 -13.57
CA SER A 403 -2.74 17.92 -14.37
C SER A 403 -1.79 16.75 -14.07
N HIS A 404 -2.22 15.53 -14.42
CA HIS A 404 -1.42 14.31 -14.30
C HIS A 404 -1.25 13.70 -15.69
N GLY A 405 -0.06 13.17 -15.99
CA GLY A 405 0.30 12.66 -17.32
C GLY A 405 1.29 13.58 -18.03
N ASP A 406 1.18 13.69 -19.35
CA ASP A 406 2.15 14.39 -20.21
C ASP A 406 2.37 15.86 -19.81
N ASP A 407 1.29 16.53 -19.41
CA ASP A 407 1.30 17.91 -18.92
C ASP A 407 0.99 17.92 -17.43
N THR A 408 1.94 18.43 -16.63
CA THR A 408 1.76 18.59 -15.18
C THR A 408 1.15 19.94 -14.83
N SER A 409 1.25 20.91 -15.74
CA SER A 409 0.68 22.25 -15.60
C SER A 409 0.02 22.70 -16.90
N LEU A 410 -1.25 23.14 -16.80
CA LEU A 410 -2.02 23.68 -17.92
C LEU A 410 -2.36 25.15 -17.68
N LEU A 411 -1.75 26.06 -18.43
CA LEU A 411 -2.06 27.50 -18.44
C LEU A 411 -3.35 27.77 -19.20
N LEU A 412 -4.32 28.37 -18.52
CA LEU A 412 -5.62 28.70 -19.12
C LEU A 412 -5.59 30.05 -19.83
N ASP A 413 -6.24 30.12 -20.99
CA ASP A 413 -6.58 31.38 -21.66
C ASP A 413 -7.73 32.08 -20.93
N ALA A 414 -7.38 33.15 -20.21
CA ALA A 414 -8.32 33.97 -19.46
C ALA A 414 -9.11 34.98 -20.31
N THR A 415 -8.80 35.09 -21.60
CA THR A 415 -9.40 36.01 -22.57
C THR A 415 -9.76 35.29 -23.87
N PRO A 416 -10.51 34.18 -23.80
CA PRO A 416 -10.60 33.22 -24.88
C PRO A 416 -11.17 33.80 -26.17
N SER A 417 -10.42 33.67 -27.25
CA SER A 417 -10.88 33.96 -28.60
C SER A 417 -11.64 32.78 -29.24
N PRO A 418 -12.51 33.04 -30.25
CA PRO A 418 -13.01 31.98 -31.10
C PRO A 418 -11.85 31.24 -31.79
N ARG A 419 -12.09 29.99 -32.19
CA ARG A 419 -11.08 29.12 -32.82
C ARG A 419 -10.31 29.74 -33.98
N SER A 420 -10.93 30.64 -34.75
CA SER A 420 -10.28 31.36 -35.85
C SER A 420 -9.17 32.34 -35.40
N GLY A 421 -9.18 32.76 -34.13
CA GLY A 421 -8.24 33.73 -33.57
C GLY A 421 -7.14 33.13 -32.68
N TRP A 422 -7.16 31.83 -32.39
CA TRP A 422 -6.21 31.20 -31.46
C TRP A 422 -4.73 31.46 -31.80
N ARG A 423 -4.38 31.55 -33.09
CA ARG A 423 -2.98 31.80 -33.51
C ARG A 423 -2.46 33.18 -33.10
N ASP A 424 -3.34 34.16 -33.07
CA ASP A 424 -3.02 35.56 -32.80
C ASP A 424 -3.24 35.93 -31.32
N ASP A 425 -4.01 35.12 -30.60
CA ASP A 425 -4.34 35.33 -29.20
C ASP A 425 -3.42 34.51 -28.29
N ARG A 426 -2.46 35.20 -27.66
CA ARG A 426 -1.56 34.65 -26.63
C ARG A 426 -1.83 35.27 -25.25
N ALA A 427 -2.95 35.98 -25.11
CA ALA A 427 -3.33 36.62 -23.88
C ALA A 427 -3.78 35.58 -22.85
N THR A 428 -3.15 35.57 -21.68
CA THR A 428 -3.40 34.55 -20.64
C THR A 428 -3.60 35.18 -19.26
N ALA A 429 -3.31 36.47 -19.12
CA ALA A 429 -3.52 37.17 -17.86
C ALA A 429 -4.98 37.59 -17.71
N LEU A 430 -5.53 37.38 -16.51
CA LEU A 430 -6.85 37.84 -16.12
C LEU A 430 -6.96 39.37 -16.24
N PRO A 431 -7.94 39.88 -17.00
CA PRO A 431 -8.15 41.32 -17.08
C PRO A 431 -8.63 41.91 -15.75
N VAL A 432 -8.08 43.06 -15.37
CA VAL A 432 -8.48 43.78 -14.15
C VAL A 432 -9.95 44.18 -14.24
N GLY A 433 -10.71 43.87 -13.19
CA GLY A 433 -12.13 44.18 -13.07
C GLY A 433 -13.08 43.22 -13.78
N MET A 434 -12.57 42.28 -14.59
CA MET A 434 -13.41 41.26 -15.25
C MET A 434 -13.57 40.02 -14.37
N SER A 435 -14.79 39.47 -14.35
CA SER A 435 -15.13 38.27 -13.60
C SER A 435 -15.13 37.05 -14.53
N VAL A 436 -14.06 36.28 -14.45
CA VAL A 436 -13.79 35.15 -15.34
C VAL A 436 -14.24 33.85 -14.66
N PRO A 437 -15.11 33.04 -15.31
CA PRO A 437 -15.49 31.74 -14.78
C PRO A 437 -14.31 30.76 -14.89
N VAL A 438 -14.07 30.02 -13.81
CA VAL A 438 -13.05 28.98 -13.71
C VAL A 438 -13.67 27.76 -13.03
N GLY A 439 -13.42 26.55 -13.51
CA GLY A 439 -13.98 25.30 -13.02
C GLY A 439 -15.48 25.10 -13.25
N SER A 440 -15.95 23.97 -12.75
CA SER A 440 -17.32 23.47 -12.91
C SER A 440 -18.26 23.86 -11.77
N ALA A 441 -17.73 24.33 -10.63
CA ALA A 441 -18.48 24.72 -9.44
C ALA A 441 -19.03 26.17 -9.47
N GLY A 442 -19.07 26.83 -10.63
CA GLY A 442 -19.45 28.24 -10.73
C GLY A 442 -18.48 29.16 -10.00
N VAL A 443 -17.18 28.81 -10.02
CA VAL A 443 -16.15 29.68 -9.45
C VAL A 443 -15.87 30.82 -10.38
N ARG A 444 -15.77 32.02 -9.82
CA ARG A 444 -15.43 33.22 -10.58
C ARG A 444 -14.24 33.90 -9.95
N VAL A 445 -13.24 34.17 -10.77
CA VAL A 445 -12.03 34.88 -10.39
C VAL A 445 -12.11 36.30 -10.91
N THR A 446 -11.77 37.28 -10.08
CA THR A 446 -11.74 38.69 -10.47
C THR A 446 -10.49 39.35 -9.91
N VAL A 447 -9.64 39.90 -10.78
CA VAL A 447 -8.52 40.75 -10.34
C VAL A 447 -9.08 42.13 -9.98
N LEU A 448 -9.11 42.46 -8.69
CA LEU A 448 -9.68 43.73 -8.21
C LEU A 448 -8.73 44.89 -8.48
N ARG A 449 -7.43 44.68 -8.25
CA ARG A 449 -6.36 45.66 -8.48
C ARG A 449 -5.02 44.95 -8.58
N GLN A 450 -4.07 45.55 -9.30
CA GLN A 450 -2.70 45.06 -9.39
C GLN A 450 -1.69 46.20 -9.39
N GLY A 451 -0.47 45.92 -8.93
CA GLY A 451 0.65 46.87 -8.89
C GLY A 451 1.96 46.13 -8.61
N ALA A 452 3.08 46.86 -8.62
CA ALA A 452 4.42 46.25 -8.60
C ALA A 452 4.67 45.26 -7.43
N ALA A 453 4.04 45.48 -6.27
CA ALA A 453 4.25 44.64 -5.08
C ALA A 453 3.23 43.51 -4.91
N ALA A 454 2.00 43.65 -5.45
CA ALA A 454 0.95 42.64 -5.32
C ALA A 454 -0.26 42.89 -6.24
N ALA A 455 -0.97 41.82 -6.57
CA ALA A 455 -2.33 41.84 -7.12
C ALA A 455 -3.33 41.34 -6.07
N VAL A 456 -4.51 41.96 -5.97
CA VAL A 456 -5.62 41.45 -5.14
C VAL A 456 -6.66 40.80 -6.03
N VAL A 457 -6.94 39.54 -5.74
CA VAL A 457 -7.91 38.72 -6.48
C VAL A 457 -9.07 38.34 -5.57
N ARG A 458 -10.28 38.33 -6.11
CA ARG A 458 -11.46 37.75 -5.47
C ARG A 458 -11.76 36.42 -6.14
N VAL A 459 -11.96 35.39 -5.34
CA VAL A 459 -12.44 34.07 -5.78
C VAL A 459 -13.81 33.87 -5.15
N ALA A 460 -14.87 33.82 -5.96
CA ALA A 460 -16.24 33.56 -5.52
C ALA A 460 -16.66 32.14 -5.91
N VAL A 461 -17.49 31.47 -5.09
CA VAL A 461 -18.06 30.13 -5.36
C VAL A 461 -19.58 30.27 -5.31
N GLU A 462 -20.27 30.10 -6.45
CA GLU A 462 -21.70 30.44 -6.57
C GLU A 462 -22.65 29.25 -6.36
N VAL A 463 -22.16 28.00 -6.28
CA VAL A 463 -22.99 26.80 -6.08
C VAL A 463 -22.63 26.13 -4.74
N SER A 464 -23.65 25.78 -3.94
CA SER A 464 -23.42 25.11 -2.66
C SER A 464 -22.93 23.67 -2.86
N PRO A 465 -22.12 23.11 -1.95
CA PRO A 465 -21.70 21.72 -2.01
C PRO A 465 -22.88 20.71 -2.02
N VAL A 466 -24.00 21.06 -1.38
CA VAL A 466 -25.21 20.24 -1.36
C VAL A 466 -25.86 20.17 -2.74
N GLU A 467 -25.95 21.30 -3.44
CA GLU A 467 -26.47 21.36 -4.81
C GLU A 467 -25.56 20.65 -5.80
N LEU A 468 -24.24 20.74 -5.64
CA LEU A 468 -23.28 19.99 -6.46
C LEU A 468 -23.45 18.48 -6.30
N ALA A 469 -23.53 17.99 -5.07
CA ALA A 469 -23.78 16.57 -4.82
C ALA A 469 -25.13 16.12 -5.38
N TYR A 470 -26.16 16.96 -5.30
CA TYR A 470 -27.47 16.66 -5.88
C TYR A 470 -27.39 16.47 -7.40
N ARG A 471 -26.72 17.38 -8.10
CA ARG A 471 -26.50 17.28 -9.56
C ARG A 471 -25.71 16.03 -9.93
N ALA A 472 -24.69 15.69 -9.15
CA ALA A 472 -23.91 14.47 -9.35
C ALA A 472 -24.75 13.18 -9.23
N THR A 473 -25.81 13.20 -8.40
CA THR A 473 -26.78 12.09 -8.34
C THR A 473 -27.80 12.07 -9.49
N GLY A 474 -27.72 12.98 -10.47
CA GLY A 474 -28.67 13.09 -11.58
C GLY A 474 -29.84 14.06 -11.30
N GLY A 475 -29.74 14.88 -10.25
CA GLY A 475 -30.74 15.90 -9.90
C GLY A 475 -32.14 15.31 -9.71
N ALA A 476 -33.17 15.99 -10.24
CA ALA A 476 -34.56 15.60 -10.06
C ALA A 476 -34.93 14.25 -10.69
N ALA A 477 -34.23 13.84 -11.74
CA ALA A 477 -34.39 12.52 -12.36
C ALA A 477 -33.61 11.42 -11.61
N GLY A 478 -32.76 11.80 -10.65
CA GLY A 478 -31.91 10.92 -9.88
C GLY A 478 -32.64 10.13 -8.78
N PRO A 479 -31.89 9.34 -7.99
CA PRO A 479 -32.44 8.47 -6.96
C PRO A 479 -33.09 9.27 -5.82
N LEU A 480 -32.67 10.52 -5.57
CA LEU A 480 -33.23 11.37 -4.53
C LEU A 480 -34.57 12.04 -4.90
N GLY A 481 -34.86 12.18 -6.20
CA GLY A 481 -36.06 12.89 -6.69
C GLY A 481 -35.94 14.41 -6.56
N ALA A 482 -37.07 15.12 -6.68
CA ALA A 482 -37.08 16.59 -6.57
C ALA A 482 -36.75 17.07 -5.15
N ALA A 483 -36.20 18.28 -5.04
CA ALA A 483 -36.01 18.93 -3.74
C ALA A 483 -37.35 19.31 -3.12
N THR A 484 -37.55 18.95 -1.86
CA THR A 484 -38.80 19.21 -1.11
C THR A 484 -38.71 20.45 -0.23
N ALA A 485 -37.50 20.95 0.02
CA ALA A 485 -37.24 22.18 0.78
C ALA A 485 -36.07 22.97 0.20
N ALA A 486 -35.95 24.23 0.62
CA ALA A 486 -34.74 25.02 0.45
C ALA A 486 -33.59 24.42 1.27
N GLU A 487 -32.36 24.69 0.86
CA GLU A 487 -31.18 24.31 1.64
C GLU A 487 -31.18 25.04 2.98
N LEU A 488 -31.04 24.27 4.06
CA LEU A 488 -30.94 24.77 5.43
C LEU A 488 -29.48 24.75 5.86
N CYS A 489 -28.87 25.92 6.00
CA CYS A 489 -27.52 26.10 6.51
C CYS A 489 -27.53 26.69 7.93
N GLY A 490 -26.42 26.54 8.64
CA GLY A 490 -26.29 26.96 10.05
C GLY A 490 -26.53 25.81 11.04
N LEU A 491 -26.43 24.57 10.57
CA LEU A 491 -26.39 23.39 11.43
C LEU A 491 -25.08 23.37 12.23
N ARG A 492 -24.94 22.36 13.10
CA ARG A 492 -23.70 22.05 13.82
C ARG A 492 -22.48 22.17 12.89
N ASP A 493 -21.37 22.70 13.38
CA ASP A 493 -20.13 22.83 12.61
C ASP A 493 -20.26 23.62 11.28
N ARG A 494 -21.24 24.54 11.22
CA ARG A 494 -21.59 25.34 10.02
C ARG A 494 -22.08 24.48 8.86
N GLY A 495 -22.66 23.32 9.16
CA GLY A 495 -23.18 22.41 8.16
C GLY A 495 -24.42 22.94 7.45
N CYS A 496 -24.73 22.29 6.33
CA CYS A 496 -25.93 22.51 5.54
C CYS A 496 -26.62 21.18 5.26
N LEU A 497 -27.93 21.16 5.13
CA LEU A 497 -28.70 20.02 4.68
C LEU A 497 -29.77 20.44 3.69
N ARG A 498 -30.12 19.56 2.77
CA ARG A 498 -31.34 19.71 1.96
C ARG A 498 -32.08 18.38 1.87
N THR A 499 -33.39 18.46 1.99
CA THR A 499 -34.29 17.31 1.87
C THR A 499 -34.84 17.19 0.45
N TYR A 500 -35.00 15.94 0.02
CA TYR A 500 -35.53 15.54 -1.27
C TYR A 500 -36.64 14.50 -1.06
N GLU A 501 -37.38 14.15 -2.11
CA GLU A 501 -38.49 13.19 -2.04
C GLU A 501 -38.10 11.84 -1.43
N ARG A 502 -36.88 11.36 -1.71
CA ARG A 502 -36.40 10.02 -1.31
C ARG A 502 -35.13 10.03 -0.48
N GLY A 503 -34.84 11.14 0.20
CA GLY A 503 -33.67 11.22 1.08
C GLY A 503 -33.23 12.65 1.36
N SER A 504 -31.99 12.80 1.78
CA SER A 504 -31.39 14.09 2.09
C SER A 504 -29.92 14.09 1.71
N ILE A 505 -29.36 15.27 1.49
CA ILE A 505 -27.92 15.46 1.41
C ILE A 505 -27.51 16.33 2.60
N TYR A 506 -26.55 15.83 3.37
CA TYR A 506 -25.95 16.52 4.51
C TYR A 506 -24.53 16.91 4.16
N TRP A 507 -24.15 18.15 4.43
CA TRP A 507 -22.80 18.65 4.20
C TRP A 507 -22.23 19.26 5.48
N SER A 508 -20.96 18.96 5.74
CA SER A 508 -20.14 19.71 6.70
C SER A 508 -18.78 20.02 6.09
N PRO A 509 -18.07 21.06 6.57
CA PRO A 509 -16.70 21.34 6.14
C PRO A 509 -15.73 20.16 6.32
N ALA A 510 -15.98 19.29 7.31
CA ALA A 510 -15.10 18.17 7.64
C ALA A 510 -15.38 16.90 6.82
N THR A 511 -16.65 16.65 6.47
CA THR A 511 -17.05 15.37 5.86
C THR A 511 -17.45 15.47 4.38
N GLY A 512 -17.63 16.69 3.87
CA GLY A 512 -18.19 16.92 2.53
C GLY A 512 -19.68 16.60 2.47
N ALA A 513 -20.26 16.66 1.27
CA ALA A 513 -21.67 16.41 1.05
C ALA A 513 -21.90 14.90 0.92
N ARG A 514 -22.81 14.35 1.72
CA ARG A 514 -23.12 12.92 1.77
C ARG A 514 -24.60 12.67 1.59
N VAL A 515 -24.89 11.69 0.74
CA VAL A 515 -26.24 11.24 0.44
C VAL A 515 -26.73 10.31 1.55
N VAL A 516 -27.87 10.65 2.13
CA VAL A 516 -28.59 9.87 3.13
C VAL A 516 -29.97 9.53 2.56
N PRO A 517 -30.11 8.39 1.85
CA PRO A 517 -31.38 7.94 1.30
C PRO A 517 -32.40 7.66 2.42
N ALA A 518 -33.69 7.90 2.15
CA ALA A 518 -34.74 7.54 3.08
C ALA A 518 -34.78 6.01 3.28
N GLY A 519 -34.91 5.56 4.52
CA GLY A 519 -34.98 4.13 4.85
C GLY A 519 -34.38 3.79 6.22
N PRO A 520 -34.24 2.49 6.54
CA PRO A 520 -33.94 2.04 7.91
C PRO A 520 -32.63 2.59 8.49
N VAL A 521 -31.61 2.81 7.64
CA VAL A 521 -30.33 3.40 8.04
C VAL A 521 -30.52 4.85 8.49
N ALA A 522 -31.19 5.66 7.66
CA ALA A 522 -31.51 7.05 7.98
C ALA A 522 -32.42 7.16 9.21
N ASP A 523 -33.44 6.29 9.32
CA ASP A 523 -34.35 6.27 10.46
C ASP A 523 -33.62 5.93 11.78
N ARG A 524 -32.65 5.01 11.73
CA ARG A 524 -31.84 4.65 12.90
C ARG A 524 -30.87 5.76 13.29
N TRP A 525 -30.27 6.44 12.32
CA TRP A 525 -29.43 7.61 12.58
C TRP A 525 -30.25 8.78 13.14
N ALA A 526 -31.46 9.00 12.64
CA ALA A 526 -32.41 9.97 13.18
C ALA A 526 -32.73 9.68 14.65
N ARG A 527 -33.06 8.43 15.00
CA ARG A 527 -33.25 8.01 16.41
C ARG A 527 -32.00 8.14 17.27
N ALA A 528 -30.81 8.20 16.66
CA ALA A 528 -29.55 8.45 17.37
C ALA A 528 -29.28 9.95 17.62
N GLY A 529 -30.16 10.85 17.15
CA GLY A 529 -30.00 12.30 17.29
C GLY A 529 -29.37 13.00 16.08
N TRP A 530 -29.36 12.37 14.90
CA TRP A 530 -28.75 12.91 13.67
C TRP A 530 -27.29 13.37 13.88
N GLU A 531 -26.88 14.49 13.29
CA GLU A 531 -25.55 15.08 13.42
C GLU A 531 -25.24 15.58 14.84
N ASN A 532 -26.25 15.74 15.69
CA ASN A 532 -26.10 16.12 17.09
C ASN A 532 -25.89 14.91 18.01
N GLY A 533 -26.14 13.71 17.50
CA GLY A 533 -25.94 12.45 18.20
C GLY A 533 -24.49 11.98 18.26
N ALA A 534 -24.26 10.88 18.99
CA ALA A 534 -22.93 10.28 19.14
C ALA A 534 -22.32 9.78 17.82
N LEU A 535 -23.16 9.48 16.81
CA LEU A 535 -22.69 9.11 15.47
C LEU A 535 -22.11 10.30 14.68
N GLY A 536 -22.58 11.53 14.95
CA GLY A 536 -22.14 12.72 14.23
C GLY A 536 -22.53 12.73 12.74
N TRP A 537 -21.74 13.43 11.94
CA TRP A 537 -21.96 13.59 10.50
C TRP A 537 -21.73 12.29 9.72
N PRO A 538 -22.48 12.05 8.63
CA PRO A 538 -22.13 11.01 7.66
C PRO A 538 -20.75 11.28 7.06
N VAL A 539 -19.94 10.24 6.92
CA VAL A 539 -18.60 10.28 6.30
C VAL A 539 -18.54 9.49 4.99
N SER A 540 -19.58 8.71 4.70
CA SER A 540 -19.79 8.02 3.42
C SER A 540 -21.21 8.29 2.92
N ASP A 541 -21.43 8.06 1.63
CA ASP A 541 -22.79 7.84 1.13
C ASP A 541 -23.31 6.48 1.63
N ALA A 542 -24.63 6.32 1.66
CA ALA A 542 -25.22 5.02 1.98
C ALA A 542 -25.01 4.04 0.82
N THR A 543 -24.54 2.84 1.14
CA THR A 543 -24.37 1.75 0.17
C THR A 543 -25.41 0.68 0.44
N CYS A 544 -26.15 0.28 -0.60
CA CYS A 544 -27.18 -0.74 -0.56
C CYS A 544 -26.92 -1.81 -1.62
N GLY A 545 -27.54 -2.98 -1.46
CA GLY A 545 -27.34 -4.13 -2.34
C GLY A 545 -26.24 -5.08 -1.86
N LEU A 546 -25.87 -4.99 -0.58
CA LEU A 546 -24.96 -5.95 0.04
C LEU A 546 -25.60 -7.35 0.14
N ALA A 547 -24.77 -8.37 0.43
CA ALA A 547 -25.21 -9.74 0.63
C ALA A 547 -26.40 -9.81 1.62
N GLY A 548 -27.43 -10.58 1.27
CA GLY A 548 -28.66 -10.64 2.09
C GLY A 548 -29.55 -9.38 2.03
N GLY A 549 -29.38 -8.55 0.99
CA GLY A 549 -30.17 -7.32 0.79
C GLY A 549 -29.78 -6.20 1.75
N GLY A 550 -28.52 -6.18 2.20
CA GLY A 550 -28.07 -5.25 3.21
C GLY A 550 -27.80 -3.84 2.69
N CYS A 551 -27.87 -2.90 3.63
CA CYS A 551 -27.45 -1.52 3.45
C CYS A 551 -26.62 -1.07 4.64
N PHE A 552 -25.71 -0.12 4.42
CA PHE A 552 -25.00 0.54 5.49
C PHE A 552 -24.66 1.99 5.15
N GLN A 553 -24.31 2.74 6.19
CA GLN A 553 -23.66 4.04 6.06
C GLN A 553 -22.69 4.26 7.20
N HIS A 554 -21.56 4.90 6.91
CA HIS A 554 -20.58 5.30 7.90
C HIS A 554 -20.81 6.73 8.36
N PHE A 555 -20.60 6.94 9.65
CA PHE A 555 -20.66 8.21 10.35
C PHE A 555 -19.36 8.41 11.16
N GLN A 556 -19.10 9.63 11.61
CA GLN A 556 -17.90 9.96 12.38
C GLN A 556 -17.70 9.05 13.61
N GLY A 557 -18.80 8.75 14.32
CA GLY A 557 -18.79 7.95 15.55
C GLY A 557 -19.06 6.46 15.36
N GLY A 558 -19.28 5.97 14.14
CA GLY A 558 -19.57 4.56 13.91
C GLY A 558 -20.28 4.26 12.60
N SER A 559 -20.89 3.09 12.50
CA SER A 559 -21.68 2.69 11.33
C SER A 559 -23.10 2.30 11.73
N VAL A 560 -24.03 2.46 10.80
CA VAL A 560 -25.35 1.82 10.86
C VAL A 560 -25.41 0.77 9.75
N TYR A 561 -25.76 -0.47 10.10
CA TYR A 561 -25.96 -1.58 9.15
C TYR A 561 -27.36 -2.17 9.31
N VAL A 562 -27.94 -2.62 8.21
CA VAL A 562 -29.22 -3.34 8.16
C VAL A 562 -29.17 -4.44 7.11
N SER A 563 -29.94 -5.50 7.28
CA SER A 563 -30.21 -6.51 6.23
C SER A 563 -31.63 -7.04 6.33
N ALA A 564 -32.06 -7.86 5.37
CA ALA A 564 -33.40 -8.46 5.43
C ALA A 564 -33.64 -9.29 6.71
N GLY A 565 -32.56 -9.82 7.32
CA GLY A 565 -32.63 -10.63 8.53
C GLY A 565 -32.21 -9.93 9.82
N THR A 566 -31.89 -8.62 9.81
CA THR A 566 -31.42 -7.89 11.00
C THR A 566 -31.97 -6.47 11.06
N PRO A 567 -32.23 -5.91 12.25
CA PRO A 567 -32.64 -4.53 12.37
C PRO A 567 -31.49 -3.57 12.03
N ALA A 568 -31.81 -2.33 11.66
CA ALA A 568 -30.82 -1.27 11.49
C ALA A 568 -30.13 -0.99 12.83
N THR A 569 -28.87 -1.41 12.93
CA THR A 569 -28.12 -1.50 14.20
C THR A 569 -26.86 -0.67 14.12
N VAL A 570 -26.53 0.01 15.21
CA VAL A 570 -25.31 0.79 15.34
C VAL A 570 -24.15 -0.08 15.81
N VAL A 571 -22.98 0.11 15.19
CA VAL A 571 -21.71 -0.50 15.61
C VAL A 571 -20.66 0.61 15.70
N THR A 572 -20.02 0.75 16.86
CA THR A 572 -19.10 1.87 17.14
C THR A 572 -17.75 1.39 17.70
N GLY A 573 -16.78 2.31 17.71
CA GLY A 573 -15.50 2.17 18.39
C GLY A 573 -14.75 0.88 18.07
N ALA A 574 -14.04 0.35 19.07
CA ALA A 574 -13.21 -0.84 18.93
C ALA A 574 -13.99 -2.09 18.48
N VAL A 575 -15.30 -2.17 18.75
CA VAL A 575 -16.15 -3.28 18.26
C VAL A 575 -16.31 -3.19 16.75
N ARG A 576 -16.60 -2.01 16.21
CA ARG A 576 -16.66 -1.78 14.75
C ARG A 576 -15.33 -2.11 14.10
N ASP A 577 -14.22 -1.63 14.67
CA ASP A 577 -12.89 -1.81 14.09
C ASP A 577 -12.49 -3.30 14.07
N ARG A 578 -12.74 -4.02 15.16
CA ARG A 578 -12.49 -5.47 15.22
C ARG A 578 -13.36 -6.24 14.24
N TRP A 579 -14.64 -5.87 14.11
CA TRP A 579 -15.57 -6.49 13.15
C TRP A 579 -15.12 -6.25 11.70
N GLY A 580 -14.66 -5.03 11.39
CA GLY A 580 -14.10 -4.71 10.09
C GLY A 580 -12.85 -5.54 9.77
N ALA A 581 -11.93 -5.66 10.73
CA ALA A 581 -10.78 -6.55 10.63
C ALA A 581 -11.15 -8.06 10.58
N ALA A 582 -12.40 -8.41 10.91
CA ALA A 582 -12.93 -9.77 10.80
C ALA A 582 -13.73 -9.99 9.51
N GLY A 583 -13.69 -9.06 8.55
CA GLY A 583 -14.32 -9.18 7.24
C GLY A 583 -15.72 -8.60 7.14
N TRP A 584 -16.13 -7.74 8.08
CA TRP A 584 -17.45 -7.08 8.09
C TRP A 584 -18.61 -8.08 7.97
N GLU A 585 -19.68 -7.74 7.25
CA GLU A 585 -20.84 -8.59 7.03
C GLU A 585 -20.54 -9.86 6.22
N ASN A 586 -19.44 -9.86 5.46
CA ASN A 586 -18.98 -11.02 4.70
C ASN A 586 -18.14 -11.99 5.57
N GLY A 587 -17.73 -11.54 6.75
CA GLY A 587 -16.96 -12.30 7.72
C GLY A 587 -17.77 -13.35 8.46
N ALA A 588 -17.09 -14.12 9.32
CA ALA A 588 -17.70 -15.23 10.06
C ALA A 588 -18.87 -14.80 10.97
N LEU A 589 -18.88 -13.56 11.45
CA LEU A 589 -19.95 -13.03 12.31
C LEU A 589 -21.24 -12.67 11.57
N GLY A 590 -21.16 -12.24 10.30
CA GLY A 590 -22.31 -11.70 9.57
C GLY A 590 -22.70 -10.28 10.02
N TYR A 591 -23.97 -9.91 9.81
CA TYR A 591 -24.50 -8.60 10.20
C TYR A 591 -24.70 -8.47 11.72
N PRO A 592 -24.60 -7.24 12.29
CA PRO A 592 -25.02 -6.98 13.66
C PRO A 592 -26.52 -7.25 13.82
N SER A 593 -26.91 -7.93 14.91
CA SER A 593 -28.29 -8.38 15.14
C SER A 593 -28.99 -7.69 16.32
N ALA A 594 -28.24 -7.08 17.22
CA ALA A 594 -28.75 -6.30 18.35
C ALA A 594 -27.74 -5.20 18.74
N GLU A 595 -28.23 -4.14 19.39
CA GLU A 595 -27.40 -3.03 19.90
C GLU A 595 -26.37 -3.49 20.94
N GLN A 596 -25.31 -2.70 21.14
CA GLN A 596 -24.29 -2.99 22.13
C GLN A 596 -24.86 -2.98 23.55
N VAL A 597 -24.54 -4.00 24.34
CA VAL A 597 -24.87 -4.07 25.76
C VAL A 597 -23.59 -3.88 26.56
N CYS A 598 -23.58 -2.87 27.42
CA CYS A 598 -22.46 -2.53 28.30
C CYS A 598 -22.85 -2.67 29.77
N GLY A 599 -21.84 -2.67 30.66
CA GLY A 599 -22.04 -2.90 32.10
C GLY A 599 -21.83 -4.34 32.53
N LEU A 600 -21.14 -5.13 31.70
CA LEU A 600 -20.65 -6.46 32.09
C LEU A 600 -19.51 -6.29 33.12
N ARG A 601 -19.08 -7.42 33.69
CA ARG A 601 -17.97 -7.49 34.66
C ARG A 601 -16.79 -6.60 34.24
N ASP A 602 -16.19 -5.89 35.19
CA ASP A 602 -15.00 -5.04 34.97
C ASP A 602 -15.19 -3.97 33.86
N GLY A 603 -16.42 -3.50 33.66
CA GLY A 603 -16.75 -2.48 32.66
C GLY A 603 -16.84 -3.01 31.22
N GLY A 604 -17.03 -4.31 31.05
CA GLY A 604 -17.12 -4.93 29.74
C GLY A 604 -18.40 -4.60 28.97
N CYS A 605 -18.36 -4.87 27.67
CA CYS A 605 -19.50 -4.77 26.76
C CYS A 605 -19.53 -5.99 25.83
N PHE A 606 -20.66 -6.25 25.19
CA PHE A 606 -20.72 -7.14 24.05
C PHE A 606 -21.73 -6.65 23.00
N GLN A 607 -21.55 -7.08 21.77
CA GLN A 607 -22.51 -6.87 20.69
C GLN A 607 -22.80 -8.19 19.99
N GLN A 608 -24.09 -8.47 19.76
CA GLN A 608 -24.52 -9.65 19.03
C GLN A 608 -24.50 -9.43 17.51
N PHE A 609 -24.12 -10.48 16.81
CA PHE A 609 -24.14 -10.62 15.36
C PHE A 609 -24.90 -11.90 14.99
N GLN A 610 -25.23 -12.06 13.71
CA GLN A 610 -26.00 -13.21 13.23
C GLN A 610 -25.41 -14.58 13.62
N ARG A 611 -24.08 -14.69 13.68
CA ARG A 611 -23.38 -15.97 13.91
C ARG A 611 -22.40 -15.94 15.10
N GLY A 612 -22.61 -15.03 16.04
CA GLY A 612 -21.77 -14.91 17.22
C GLY A 612 -21.88 -13.55 17.88
N ALA A 613 -20.86 -13.20 18.66
CA ALA A 613 -20.79 -11.91 19.33
C ALA A 613 -19.34 -11.41 19.39
N LEU A 614 -19.19 -10.09 19.51
CA LEU A 614 -17.93 -9.47 19.92
C LEU A 614 -18.03 -9.11 21.39
N TYR A 615 -17.11 -9.61 22.20
CA TYR A 615 -16.98 -9.28 23.62
C TYR A 615 -15.79 -8.35 23.82
N GLN A 616 -16.01 -7.25 24.54
CA GLN A 616 -15.01 -6.24 24.85
C GLN A 616 -14.78 -6.19 26.35
N SER A 617 -13.51 -6.27 26.76
CA SER A 617 -13.10 -5.92 28.12
C SER A 617 -11.86 -5.03 28.10
N PRO A 618 -11.64 -4.17 29.11
CA PRO A 618 -10.39 -3.43 29.25
C PRO A 618 -9.16 -4.34 29.32
N ALA A 619 -9.30 -5.55 29.90
CA ALA A 619 -8.19 -6.47 30.11
C ALA A 619 -7.75 -7.24 28.85
N THR A 620 -8.69 -7.58 27.97
CA THR A 620 -8.41 -8.49 26.83
C THR A 620 -8.67 -7.86 25.46
N GLY A 621 -9.21 -6.65 25.41
CA GLY A 621 -9.64 -5.99 24.17
C GLY A 621 -10.94 -6.58 23.63
N VAL A 622 -11.19 -6.42 22.33
CA VAL A 622 -12.37 -6.95 21.65
C VAL A 622 -12.05 -8.30 21.02
N ARG A 623 -12.84 -9.34 21.35
CA ARG A 623 -12.67 -10.71 20.86
C ARG A 623 -13.93 -11.26 20.23
N VAL A 624 -13.75 -11.96 19.11
CA VAL A 624 -14.79 -12.70 18.39
C VAL A 624 -15.10 -13.97 19.17
N VAL A 625 -16.38 -14.16 19.52
CA VAL A 625 -16.93 -15.40 20.05
C VAL A 625 -17.96 -15.91 19.04
N LEU A 626 -17.60 -16.93 18.25
CA LEU A 626 -18.50 -17.52 17.27
C LEU A 626 -19.56 -18.40 17.96
N ALA A 627 -20.81 -18.32 17.50
CA ALA A 627 -21.87 -19.17 18.01
C ALA A 627 -21.57 -20.65 17.75
N GLY A 628 -21.90 -21.52 18.70
CA GLY A 628 -21.67 -22.96 18.63
C GLY A 628 -21.09 -23.53 19.93
N ALA A 629 -20.64 -24.79 19.86
CA ALA A 629 -20.35 -25.59 21.05
C ALA A 629 -19.30 -24.98 22.01
N VAL A 630 -18.32 -24.23 21.48
CA VAL A 630 -17.32 -23.50 22.28
C VAL A 630 -17.99 -22.38 23.09
N ALA A 631 -18.78 -21.53 22.43
CA ALA A 631 -19.53 -20.46 23.09
C ALA A 631 -20.56 -21.02 24.08
N ASP A 632 -21.26 -22.10 23.72
CA ASP A 632 -22.24 -22.75 24.59
C ASP A 632 -21.58 -23.34 25.85
N ARG A 633 -20.35 -23.88 25.72
CA ARG A 633 -19.60 -24.41 26.86
C ARG A 633 -19.07 -23.30 27.75
N TRP A 634 -18.63 -22.18 27.19
CA TRP A 634 -18.25 -20.99 27.96
C TRP A 634 -19.46 -20.37 28.68
N ALA A 635 -20.62 -20.33 28.03
CA ALA A 635 -21.89 -19.93 28.62
C ALA A 635 -22.25 -20.80 29.84
N ARG A 636 -22.21 -22.13 29.69
CA ARG A 636 -22.39 -23.08 30.81
C ARG A 636 -21.34 -22.95 31.91
N ALA A 637 -20.18 -22.38 31.62
CA ALA A 637 -19.15 -22.08 32.60
C ALA A 637 -19.40 -20.77 33.38
N GLY A 638 -20.47 -20.03 33.07
CA GLY A 638 -20.78 -18.74 33.67
C GLY A 638 -20.23 -17.53 32.90
N TRP A 639 -19.92 -17.68 31.59
CA TRP A 639 -19.33 -16.62 30.75
C TRP A 639 -18.11 -15.95 31.44
N GLU A 640 -18.01 -14.62 31.37
CA GLU A 640 -16.95 -13.82 31.99
C GLU A 640 -16.97 -13.86 33.53
N ASN A 641 -18.07 -14.29 34.13
CA ASN A 641 -18.20 -14.45 35.59
C ASN A 641 -17.66 -15.80 36.08
N GLY A 642 -17.45 -16.74 35.15
CA GLY A 642 -16.89 -18.06 35.42
C GLY A 642 -15.37 -18.06 35.60
N ALA A 643 -14.82 -19.22 35.98
CA ALA A 643 -13.39 -19.42 36.16
C ALA A 643 -12.56 -19.25 34.87
N LEU A 644 -13.18 -19.38 33.68
CA LEU A 644 -12.53 -19.09 32.41
C LEU A 644 -12.29 -17.59 32.22
N GLY A 645 -13.14 -16.71 32.76
CA GLY A 645 -13.06 -15.27 32.57
C GLY A 645 -13.29 -14.84 31.12
N TRP A 646 -12.65 -13.74 30.74
CA TRP A 646 -12.78 -13.15 29.41
C TRP A 646 -12.03 -13.95 28.33
N PRO A 647 -12.53 -13.97 27.08
CA PRO A 647 -11.76 -14.46 25.95
C PRO A 647 -10.48 -13.63 25.77
N VAL A 648 -9.37 -14.30 25.48
CA VAL A 648 -8.05 -13.68 25.18
C VAL A 648 -7.63 -13.90 23.73
N SER A 649 -8.29 -14.82 23.03
CA SER A 649 -8.20 -15.01 21.58
C SER A 649 -9.57 -14.88 20.95
N ASP A 650 -9.60 -14.68 19.64
CA ASP A 650 -10.81 -14.94 18.85
C ASP A 650 -11.09 -16.45 18.81
N SER A 651 -12.34 -16.82 18.54
CA SER A 651 -12.67 -18.21 18.21
C SER A 651 -11.98 -18.60 16.91
N ALA A 652 -11.32 -19.75 16.90
CA ALA A 652 -10.68 -20.32 15.72
C ALA A 652 -11.30 -21.67 15.40
N CYS A 653 -11.85 -21.79 14.19
CA CYS A 653 -12.47 -22.99 13.65
C CYS A 653 -11.76 -23.41 12.36
N GLY A 654 -11.90 -24.68 11.96
CA GLY A 654 -11.18 -25.26 10.83
C GLY A 654 -9.90 -26.00 11.23
N LEU A 655 -9.76 -26.34 12.50
CA LEU A 655 -8.73 -27.28 12.97
C LEU A 655 -9.01 -28.70 12.42
N PRO A 656 -8.04 -29.63 12.47
CA PRO A 656 -8.24 -31.02 12.08
C PRO A 656 -9.49 -31.65 12.73
N ALA A 657 -10.19 -32.54 12.00
CA ALA A 657 -11.47 -33.11 12.43
C ALA A 657 -12.55 -32.04 12.72
N SER A 658 -12.57 -30.98 11.91
CA SER A 658 -13.51 -29.85 12.02
C SER A 658 -13.52 -29.23 13.42
N GLY A 659 -12.34 -29.11 14.02
CA GLY A 659 -12.20 -28.61 15.37
C GLY A 659 -12.36 -27.10 15.46
N CYS A 660 -12.82 -26.67 16.62
CA CYS A 660 -12.89 -25.28 17.02
C CYS A 660 -12.30 -25.13 18.42
N PHE A 661 -11.70 -23.97 18.69
CA PHE A 661 -11.27 -23.62 20.03
C PHE A 661 -11.33 -22.13 20.29
N GLN A 662 -11.27 -21.77 21.57
CA GLN A 662 -11.01 -20.42 22.01
C GLN A 662 -10.24 -20.41 23.32
N GLN A 663 -9.29 -19.48 23.44
CA GLN A 663 -8.53 -19.24 24.65
C GLN A 663 -9.22 -18.17 25.50
N PHE A 664 -9.21 -18.39 26.81
CA PHE A 664 -9.73 -17.52 27.84
C PHE A 664 -8.64 -17.27 28.90
N GLN A 665 -8.86 -16.29 29.78
CA GLN A 665 -7.90 -15.97 30.84
C GLN A 665 -7.57 -17.21 31.71
N GLY A 666 -8.57 -17.99 32.07
CA GLY A 666 -8.44 -19.16 32.95
C GLY A 666 -8.17 -20.49 32.25
N GLY A 667 -8.13 -20.55 30.92
CA GLY A 667 -7.97 -21.81 30.20
C GLY A 667 -8.36 -21.73 28.74
N ALA A 668 -8.74 -22.85 28.13
CA ALA A 668 -9.28 -22.89 26.78
C ALA A 668 -10.46 -23.84 26.70
N VAL A 669 -11.31 -23.64 25.70
CA VAL A 669 -12.35 -24.60 25.33
C VAL A 669 -12.01 -25.14 23.95
N TYR A 670 -11.98 -26.47 23.81
CA TYR A 670 -11.73 -27.17 22.55
C TYR A 670 -12.88 -28.12 22.25
N VAL A 671 -13.20 -28.28 20.96
CA VAL A 671 -14.15 -29.26 20.44
C VAL A 671 -13.69 -29.74 19.07
N SER A 672 -14.02 -30.98 18.71
CA SER A 672 -13.90 -31.50 17.35
C SER A 672 -15.07 -32.42 17.02
N THR A 673 -15.16 -32.87 15.77
CA THR A 673 -16.09 -33.95 15.43
C THR A 673 -15.81 -35.17 16.32
N GLY A 674 -16.83 -35.66 17.01
CA GLY A 674 -16.72 -36.82 17.91
C GLY A 674 -16.19 -36.54 19.32
N THR A 675 -15.93 -35.28 19.71
CA THR A 675 -15.56 -34.92 21.10
C THR A 675 -16.52 -33.89 21.70
N PRO A 676 -16.71 -33.87 23.03
CA PRO A 676 -17.45 -32.81 23.69
C PRO A 676 -16.62 -31.51 23.75
N ALA A 677 -17.30 -30.35 23.75
CA ALA A 677 -16.65 -29.08 24.04
C ALA A 677 -16.15 -29.07 25.50
N THR A 678 -14.84 -29.14 25.66
CA THR A 678 -14.18 -29.46 26.93
C THR A 678 -13.23 -28.34 27.34
N VAL A 679 -13.19 -28.05 28.65
CA VAL A 679 -12.28 -27.06 29.22
C VAL A 679 -10.93 -27.70 29.52
N VAL A 680 -9.84 -27.04 29.11
CA VAL A 680 -8.46 -27.41 29.43
C VAL A 680 -7.80 -26.25 30.17
N THR A 681 -7.21 -26.50 31.33
CA THR A 681 -6.69 -25.43 32.22
C THR A 681 -5.32 -25.75 32.82
N GLY A 682 -4.66 -24.70 33.32
CA GLY A 682 -3.43 -24.79 34.12
C GLY A 682 -2.31 -25.64 33.51
N ALA A 683 -1.55 -26.29 34.39
CA ALA A 683 -0.36 -27.05 34.02
C ALA A 683 -0.65 -28.22 33.06
N LEU A 684 -1.86 -28.77 33.06
CA LEU A 684 -2.25 -29.84 32.14
C LEU A 684 -2.42 -29.30 30.72
N ARG A 685 -3.11 -28.16 30.57
CA ARG A 685 -3.20 -27.43 29.30
C ARG A 685 -1.81 -27.03 28.81
N ASP A 686 -0.99 -26.46 29.69
CA ASP A 686 0.32 -25.94 29.30
C ASP A 686 1.24 -27.09 28.82
N ARG A 687 1.19 -28.25 29.47
CA ARG A 687 1.93 -29.44 29.02
C ARG A 687 1.41 -29.98 27.70
N TRP A 688 0.09 -30.10 27.54
CA TRP A 688 -0.52 -30.53 26.28
C TRP A 688 -0.18 -29.56 25.13
N GLY A 689 -0.21 -28.26 25.39
CA GLY A 689 0.19 -27.24 24.43
C GLY A 689 1.66 -27.34 24.03
N ALA A 690 2.55 -27.55 25.00
CA ALA A 690 3.98 -27.81 24.74
C ALA A 690 4.24 -29.14 23.97
N SER A 691 3.24 -30.00 23.84
CA SER A 691 3.31 -31.23 23.03
C SER A 691 2.69 -31.10 21.63
N GLY A 692 2.27 -29.90 21.23
CA GLY A 692 1.69 -29.63 19.91
C GLY A 692 0.16 -29.61 19.88
N TRP A 693 -0.51 -29.42 21.02
CA TRP A 693 -1.97 -29.27 21.11
C TRP A 693 -2.73 -30.44 20.46
N GLU A 694 -3.81 -30.14 19.73
CA GLU A 694 -4.65 -31.13 19.02
C GLU A 694 -3.91 -31.87 17.89
N ARG A 695 -2.83 -31.28 17.37
CA ARG A 695 -1.94 -31.91 16.37
C ARG A 695 -0.89 -32.81 17.02
N GLY A 696 -0.71 -32.68 18.34
CA GLY A 696 0.22 -33.45 19.13
C GLY A 696 -0.19 -34.91 19.32
N PRO A 697 0.62 -35.68 20.06
CA PRO A 697 0.44 -37.12 20.21
C PRO A 697 -0.90 -37.48 20.87
N LEU A 698 -1.47 -36.61 21.72
CA LEU A 698 -2.69 -36.92 22.47
C LEU A 698 -4.00 -36.60 21.72
N GLY A 699 -3.98 -35.73 20.71
CA GLY A 699 -5.21 -35.28 20.03
C GLY A 699 -6.04 -34.32 20.89
N TYR A 700 -7.37 -34.35 20.71
CA TYR A 700 -8.32 -33.48 21.43
C TYR A 700 -8.66 -34.00 22.83
N PRO A 701 -9.03 -33.11 23.77
CA PRO A 701 -9.58 -33.51 25.07
C PRO A 701 -10.93 -34.20 24.89
N VAL A 702 -11.19 -35.25 25.68
CA VAL A 702 -12.43 -36.04 25.62
C VAL A 702 -13.20 -36.06 26.94
N ALA A 703 -12.60 -35.56 28.02
CA ALA A 703 -13.23 -35.43 29.32
C ALA A 703 -12.70 -34.20 30.08
N GLU A 704 -13.51 -33.70 31.01
CA GLU A 704 -13.13 -32.63 31.91
C GLU A 704 -11.96 -33.06 32.81
N GLN A 705 -11.17 -32.08 33.24
CA GLN A 705 -10.07 -32.29 34.18
C GLN A 705 -10.60 -32.81 35.52
N VAL A 706 -9.96 -33.86 36.04
CA VAL A 706 -10.26 -34.42 37.37
C VAL A 706 -9.09 -34.11 38.30
N CYS A 707 -9.38 -33.48 39.43
CA CYS A 707 -8.42 -33.12 40.47
C CYS A 707 -8.81 -33.73 41.82
N GLY A 708 -7.88 -33.68 42.77
CA GLY A 708 -8.06 -34.31 44.09
C GLY A 708 -7.56 -35.77 44.13
N LEU A 709 -6.70 -36.13 43.19
CA LEU A 709 -5.96 -37.40 43.25
C LEU A 709 -4.91 -37.33 44.39
N ARG A 710 -4.31 -38.48 44.69
CA ARG A 710 -3.18 -38.61 45.62
C ARG A 710 -2.11 -37.53 45.38
N ASP A 711 -1.48 -37.06 46.44
CA ASP A 711 -0.35 -36.10 46.39
C ASP A 711 -0.67 -34.81 45.59
N GLY A 712 -1.91 -34.32 45.73
CA GLY A 712 -2.39 -33.08 45.10
C GLY A 712 -2.62 -33.22 43.58
N GLY A 713 -2.75 -34.44 43.08
CA GLY A 713 -2.72 -34.67 41.64
C GLY A 713 -4.00 -34.29 40.89
N CYS A 714 -3.81 -34.08 39.59
CA CYS A 714 -4.87 -33.92 38.60
C CYS A 714 -4.54 -34.71 37.33
N PHE A 715 -5.56 -35.10 36.57
CA PHE A 715 -5.38 -35.64 35.23
C PHE A 715 -6.48 -35.16 34.28
N GLN A 716 -6.20 -35.23 32.99
CA GLN A 716 -7.19 -35.00 31.95
C GLN A 716 -6.99 -35.99 30.80
N GLN A 717 -8.11 -36.53 30.30
CA GLN A 717 -8.14 -37.51 29.22
C GLN A 717 -8.24 -36.83 27.86
N PHE A 718 -7.51 -37.39 26.91
CA PHE A 718 -7.46 -37.00 25.51
C PHE A 718 -7.69 -38.24 24.62
N GLN A 719 -7.95 -38.03 23.33
CA GLN A 719 -8.26 -39.10 22.39
C GLN A 719 -7.24 -40.25 22.39
N ARG A 720 -5.95 -39.93 22.59
CA ARG A 720 -4.84 -40.89 22.50
C ARG A 720 -3.98 -40.94 23.77
N GLY A 721 -4.58 -40.71 24.93
CA GLY A 721 -3.89 -40.84 26.22
C GLY A 721 -4.35 -39.78 27.22
N ALA A 722 -3.49 -39.45 28.18
CA ALA A 722 -3.80 -38.50 29.22
C ALA A 722 -2.63 -37.57 29.53
N VAL A 723 -2.90 -36.48 30.22
CA VAL A 723 -1.89 -35.71 30.94
C VAL A 723 -2.14 -35.89 32.44
N TYR A 724 -1.13 -36.33 33.18
CA TYR A 724 -1.17 -36.46 34.64
C TYR A 724 -0.22 -35.47 35.29
N ARG A 725 -0.59 -34.95 36.45
CA ARG A 725 0.23 -34.07 37.29
C ARG A 725 0.13 -34.50 38.75
N SER A 726 1.22 -34.35 39.48
CA SER A 726 1.26 -34.13 40.92
C SER A 726 2.10 -32.89 41.23
N ASP A 727 2.10 -32.43 42.48
CA ASP A 727 2.96 -31.30 42.88
C ASP A 727 4.46 -31.64 42.83
N ALA A 728 4.82 -32.92 43.05
CA ALA A 728 6.19 -33.38 42.99
C ALA A 728 6.71 -33.60 41.56
N THR A 729 5.85 -34.09 40.66
CA THR A 729 6.29 -34.50 39.31
C THR A 729 6.04 -33.45 38.24
N GLY A 730 5.12 -32.51 38.47
CA GLY A 730 4.56 -31.67 37.42
C GLY A 730 3.77 -32.48 36.39
N ALA A 731 3.31 -31.80 35.33
CA ALA A 731 2.50 -32.42 34.28
C ALA A 731 3.36 -33.24 33.29
N ARG A 732 2.92 -34.46 32.97
CA ARG A 732 3.56 -35.39 32.01
C ARG A 732 2.50 -36.06 31.14
N LEU A 733 2.86 -36.36 29.89
CA LEU A 733 1.99 -37.13 29.01
C LEU A 733 2.06 -38.61 29.39
N VAL A 734 0.93 -39.28 29.28
CA VAL A 734 0.80 -40.74 29.34
C VAL A 734 0.06 -41.15 28.07
N PRO A 735 0.79 -41.40 26.96
CA PRO A 735 0.17 -41.83 25.71
C PRO A 735 -0.56 -43.17 25.89
N ALA A 736 -1.72 -43.32 25.24
CA ALA A 736 -2.45 -44.58 25.23
C ALA A 736 -1.60 -45.66 24.56
N GLY A 737 -1.61 -46.87 25.14
CA GLY A 737 -0.85 -48.00 24.62
C GLY A 737 -0.31 -48.91 25.73
N PRO A 738 0.54 -49.88 25.37
CA PRO A 738 0.91 -50.97 26.27
C PRO A 738 1.57 -50.53 27.59
N VAL A 739 2.35 -49.45 27.56
CA VAL A 739 2.98 -48.86 28.75
C VAL A 739 1.91 -48.31 29.71
N ALA A 740 0.98 -47.51 29.21
CA ALA A 740 -0.14 -46.97 29.99
C ALA A 740 -1.07 -48.09 30.50
N ASP A 741 -1.39 -49.08 29.66
CA ASP A 741 -2.21 -50.24 30.06
C ASP A 741 -1.55 -51.05 31.17
N ARG A 742 -0.22 -51.16 31.16
CA ARG A 742 0.51 -51.84 32.23
C ARG A 742 0.52 -51.03 33.51
N TRP A 743 0.75 -49.72 33.43
CA TRP A 743 0.68 -48.82 34.59
C TRP A 743 -0.72 -48.84 35.21
N ALA A 744 -1.77 -48.86 34.38
CA ALA A 744 -3.16 -49.05 34.80
C ALA A 744 -3.36 -50.33 35.61
N ARG A 745 -2.87 -51.48 35.12
CA ARG A 745 -2.92 -52.77 35.81
C ARG A 745 -2.13 -52.82 37.11
N THR A 746 -1.22 -51.87 37.33
CA THR A 746 -0.48 -51.72 38.59
C THR A 746 -1.13 -50.72 39.55
N GLY A 747 -2.32 -50.20 39.24
CA GLY A 747 -3.07 -49.28 40.09
C GLY A 747 -2.87 -47.79 39.78
N TRP A 748 -2.38 -47.45 38.59
CA TRP A 748 -2.14 -46.06 38.17
C TRP A 748 -1.25 -45.30 39.17
N GLU A 749 -1.57 -44.04 39.48
CA GLU A 749 -0.87 -43.20 40.46
C GLU A 749 -1.01 -43.69 41.91
N ASN A 750 -2.02 -44.53 42.20
CA ASN A 750 -2.20 -45.15 43.51
C ASN A 750 -1.33 -46.40 43.69
N GLY A 751 -0.78 -46.92 42.59
CA GLY A 751 0.12 -48.08 42.59
C GLY A 751 1.53 -47.78 43.10
N ALA A 752 2.33 -48.83 43.24
CA ALA A 752 3.73 -48.72 43.68
C ALA A 752 4.62 -47.89 42.74
N LEU A 753 4.24 -47.75 41.46
CA LEU A 753 4.95 -46.92 40.49
C LEU A 753 4.72 -45.41 40.72
N GLY A 754 3.57 -45.00 41.25
CA GLY A 754 3.22 -43.58 41.42
C GLY A 754 3.04 -42.82 40.11
N TYR A 755 3.25 -41.51 40.16
CA TYR A 755 3.13 -40.61 39.00
C TYR A 755 4.29 -40.73 38.00
N PRO A 756 4.06 -40.44 36.71
CA PRO A 756 5.13 -40.30 35.72
C PRO A 756 6.07 -39.14 36.10
N VAL A 757 7.38 -39.37 35.99
CA VAL A 757 8.42 -38.35 36.27
C VAL A 757 9.03 -37.76 35.00
N ALA A 758 8.94 -38.48 33.88
CA ALA A 758 9.32 -38.00 32.55
C ALA A 758 8.37 -38.56 31.48
N GLU A 759 8.55 -38.08 30.26
CA GLU A 759 7.77 -38.52 29.10
C GLU A 759 8.12 -39.95 28.70
N GLN A 760 7.18 -40.60 28.01
CA GLN A 760 7.46 -41.87 27.35
C GLN A 760 8.46 -41.66 26.21
N VAL A 761 9.50 -42.46 26.20
CA VAL A 761 10.51 -42.50 25.13
C VAL A 761 10.26 -43.77 24.30
N CYS A 762 10.11 -43.60 23.00
CA CYS A 762 9.96 -44.69 22.02
C CYS A 762 11.10 -44.64 21.01
N GLY A 763 11.31 -45.75 20.29
CA GLY A 763 12.45 -45.92 19.40
C GLY A 763 13.67 -46.54 20.10
N LEU A 764 13.44 -47.20 21.24
CA LEU A 764 14.44 -48.06 21.84
C LEU A 764 14.73 -49.27 20.93
N ARG A 765 15.75 -50.06 21.29
CA ARG A 765 16.12 -51.32 20.64
C ARG A 765 14.89 -52.15 20.26
N ASP A 766 14.86 -52.73 19.07
CA ASP A 766 13.77 -53.58 18.58
C ASP A 766 12.38 -52.90 18.59
N GLY A 767 12.34 -51.56 18.49
CA GLY A 767 11.11 -50.77 18.41
C GLY A 767 10.42 -50.55 19.75
N GLY A 768 11.12 -50.75 20.87
CA GLY A 768 10.53 -50.62 22.20
C GLY A 768 10.28 -49.18 22.65
N CYS A 769 9.57 -49.08 23.77
CA CYS A 769 9.28 -47.84 24.47
C CYS A 769 9.46 -48.03 25.98
N PHE A 770 9.71 -46.94 26.70
CA PHE A 770 9.63 -46.95 28.15
C PHE A 770 9.12 -45.62 28.70
N GLN A 771 8.53 -45.67 29.89
CA GLN A 771 8.19 -44.46 30.65
C GLN A 771 8.65 -44.60 32.10
N PRO A 772 9.35 -43.59 32.65
CA PRO A 772 9.75 -43.58 34.04
C PRO A 772 8.66 -42.98 34.95
N PHE A 773 8.51 -43.59 36.12
CA PHE A 773 7.58 -43.22 37.19
C PHE A 773 8.36 -43.05 38.51
N GLN A 774 7.72 -42.46 39.53
CA GLN A 774 8.35 -42.21 40.83
C GLN A 774 9.00 -43.48 41.44
N GLY A 775 8.30 -44.61 41.36
CA GLY A 775 8.72 -45.88 41.95
C GLY A 775 9.48 -46.82 41.00
N GLY A 776 9.66 -46.47 39.72
CA GLY A 776 10.26 -47.39 38.76
C GLY A 776 10.10 -46.96 37.31
N SER A 777 10.08 -47.90 36.38
CA SER A 777 9.82 -47.61 34.96
C SER A 777 9.09 -48.78 34.32
N VAL A 778 8.23 -48.50 33.35
CA VAL A 778 7.59 -49.54 32.55
C VAL A 778 8.27 -49.57 31.18
N TYR A 779 8.82 -50.72 30.81
CA TYR A 779 9.42 -50.98 29.50
C TYR A 779 8.53 -51.89 28.69
N TRP A 780 8.41 -51.63 27.39
CA TRP A 780 7.65 -52.42 26.43
C TRP A 780 8.46 -52.66 25.17
N SER A 781 8.35 -53.85 24.61
CA SER A 781 8.73 -54.14 23.23
C SER A 781 7.65 -55.01 22.56
N PRO A 782 7.62 -55.08 21.21
CA PRO A 782 6.68 -55.95 20.49
C PRO A 782 6.79 -57.42 20.90
N THR A 783 7.98 -57.89 21.29
CA THR A 783 8.23 -59.31 21.60
C THR A 783 8.00 -59.67 23.06
N THR A 784 8.25 -58.74 24.00
CA THR A 784 8.19 -59.05 25.44
C THR A 784 6.95 -58.51 26.13
N GLY A 785 6.25 -57.54 25.54
CA GLY A 785 5.15 -56.84 26.19
C GLY A 785 5.64 -55.87 27.28
N ALA A 786 4.68 -55.26 28.01
CA ALA A 786 4.97 -54.16 28.93
C ALA A 786 5.17 -54.67 30.36
N HIS A 787 6.34 -54.41 30.95
CA HIS A 787 6.71 -54.86 32.29
C HIS A 787 7.33 -53.74 33.13
N PRO A 788 6.91 -53.59 34.40
CA PRO A 788 7.56 -52.69 35.35
C PRO A 788 8.90 -53.27 35.80
N VAL A 789 9.88 -52.40 35.97
CA VAL A 789 11.18 -52.69 36.57
C VAL A 789 11.44 -51.61 37.63
N ASP A 790 11.79 -52.01 38.85
CA ASP A 790 11.95 -51.11 39.98
C ASP A 790 13.14 -51.48 40.90
N GLY A 791 13.40 -50.62 41.88
CA GLY A 791 14.34 -50.85 42.98
C GLY A 791 15.77 -51.24 42.58
N ASP A 792 16.38 -52.10 43.40
CA ASP A 792 17.76 -52.56 43.21
C ASP A 792 17.92 -53.36 41.90
N ILE A 793 16.87 -54.08 41.46
CA ILE A 793 16.87 -54.82 40.19
C ILE A 793 17.02 -53.85 39.01
N ARG A 794 16.21 -52.78 38.97
CA ARG A 794 16.33 -51.73 37.96
C ARG A 794 17.72 -51.09 37.96
N THR A 795 18.24 -50.80 39.14
CA THR A 795 19.58 -50.20 39.31
C THR A 795 20.66 -51.11 38.73
N ARG A 796 20.63 -52.40 39.04
CA ARG A 796 21.60 -53.37 38.52
C ARG A 796 21.43 -53.59 37.02
N TRP A 797 20.20 -53.70 36.53
CA TRP A 797 19.93 -53.84 35.09
C TRP A 797 20.46 -52.63 34.30
N GLY A 798 20.33 -51.41 34.86
CA GLY A 798 20.90 -50.21 34.27
C GLY A 798 22.43 -50.21 34.20
N GLN A 799 23.11 -50.69 35.24
CA GLN A 799 24.56 -50.89 35.22
C GLN A 799 25.02 -51.92 34.16
N LEU A 800 24.12 -52.82 33.77
CA LEU A 800 24.38 -53.85 32.76
C LEU A 800 23.98 -53.39 31.33
N GLY A 801 23.64 -52.11 31.15
CA GLY A 801 23.34 -51.53 29.83
C GLY A 801 21.86 -51.51 29.46
N TRP A 802 20.94 -51.67 30.42
CA TRP A 802 19.49 -51.63 30.18
C TRP A 802 19.05 -52.62 29.09
N GLU A 803 18.13 -52.24 28.22
CA GLU A 803 17.65 -53.06 27.10
C GLU A 803 18.72 -53.31 26.01
N ASN A 804 19.76 -52.48 25.97
CA ASN A 804 20.90 -52.65 25.07
C ASN A 804 21.93 -53.65 25.62
N GLY A 805 21.84 -53.98 26.91
CA GLY A 805 22.69 -54.94 27.58
C GLY A 805 22.42 -56.40 27.18
N GLN A 806 23.23 -57.31 27.72
CA GLN A 806 23.10 -58.76 27.47
C GLN A 806 21.76 -59.33 27.94
N LEU A 807 21.14 -58.72 28.96
CA LEU A 807 19.85 -59.16 29.48
C LEU A 807 18.66 -58.76 28.57
N GLY A 808 18.78 -57.70 27.77
CA GLY A 808 17.66 -57.21 26.94
C GLY A 808 16.46 -56.72 27.77
N TYR A 809 15.26 -56.77 27.17
CA TYR A 809 14.02 -56.34 27.80
C TYR A 809 13.52 -57.28 28.90
N PRO A 810 12.79 -56.78 29.92
CA PRO A 810 12.06 -57.62 30.86
C PRO A 810 10.96 -58.42 30.14
N VAL A 811 10.78 -59.68 30.56
CA VAL A 811 9.74 -60.59 30.03
C VAL A 811 8.69 -60.98 31.08
N ALA A 812 8.89 -60.57 32.34
CA ALA A 812 7.96 -60.78 33.42
C ALA A 812 8.06 -59.66 34.47
N ALA A 813 7.02 -59.52 35.29
CA ALA A 813 7.06 -58.68 36.47
C ALA A 813 8.05 -59.24 37.52
N VAL A 814 8.49 -58.38 38.43
CA VAL A 814 9.20 -58.80 39.64
C VAL A 814 8.29 -59.73 40.46
N VAL A 815 8.83 -60.88 40.88
CA VAL A 815 8.15 -61.82 41.79
C VAL A 815 8.91 -61.89 43.11
N VAL A 816 8.18 -61.92 44.22
CA VAL A 816 8.73 -62.18 45.55
C VAL A 816 8.72 -63.69 45.77
N LEU A 817 9.89 -64.27 46.03
CA LEU A 817 10.06 -65.69 46.31
C LEU A 817 9.71 -65.98 47.78
N SER A 818 9.49 -67.25 48.12
CA SER A 818 9.12 -67.68 49.47
C SER A 818 10.16 -67.33 50.55
N ASN A 819 11.43 -67.17 50.15
CA ASN A 819 12.52 -66.71 51.03
C ASN A 819 12.62 -65.18 51.15
N GLY A 820 11.69 -64.44 50.53
CA GLY A 820 11.65 -62.97 50.50
C GLY A 820 12.52 -62.33 49.42
N ASP A 821 13.36 -63.10 48.71
CA ASP A 821 14.16 -62.57 47.60
C ASP A 821 13.23 -62.12 46.46
N THR A 822 13.66 -61.15 45.67
CA THR A 822 12.88 -60.71 44.50
C THR A 822 13.59 -61.09 43.21
N SER A 823 12.87 -61.70 42.28
CA SER A 823 13.40 -62.17 41.00
C SER A 823 12.68 -61.49 39.83
N GLN A 824 13.42 -61.12 38.78
CA GLN A 824 12.84 -60.64 37.54
C GLN A 824 13.52 -61.27 36.33
N ARG A 825 12.71 -61.79 35.42
CA ARG A 825 13.18 -62.40 34.18
C ARG A 825 13.28 -61.36 33.06
N PHE A 826 14.37 -61.45 32.33
CA PHE A 826 14.68 -60.70 31.12
C PHE A 826 14.89 -61.67 29.95
N HIS A 827 14.90 -61.14 28.73
CA HIS A 827 15.10 -61.94 27.51
C HIS A 827 16.38 -62.79 27.57
N GLY A 828 17.48 -62.23 28.07
CA GLY A 828 18.80 -62.86 28.13
C GLY A 828 19.24 -63.39 29.50
N GLY A 829 18.35 -63.50 30.49
CA GLY A 829 18.71 -64.02 31.81
C GLY A 829 17.76 -63.58 32.93
N THR A 830 18.12 -63.87 34.19
CA THR A 830 17.31 -63.48 35.35
C THR A 830 18.14 -62.66 36.33
N LEU A 831 17.56 -61.60 36.89
CA LEU A 831 18.14 -60.89 38.03
C LEU A 831 17.46 -61.33 39.32
N LEU A 832 18.26 -61.73 40.31
CA LEU A 832 17.79 -62.08 41.64
C LEU A 832 18.38 -61.10 42.67
N ARG A 833 17.52 -60.43 43.43
CA ARG A 833 17.87 -59.58 44.56
C ARG A 833 17.66 -60.34 45.87
N SER A 834 18.71 -60.38 46.69
CA SER A 834 18.62 -60.93 48.05
C SER A 834 17.77 -60.04 48.97
N ALA A 835 16.89 -60.65 49.76
CA ALA A 835 16.12 -59.96 50.80
C ALA A 835 17.01 -59.41 51.91
N SER A 836 18.01 -60.20 52.33
CA SER A 836 18.88 -59.90 53.48
C SER A 836 20.01 -58.93 53.16
N THR A 837 20.61 -59.03 51.96
CA THR A 837 21.78 -58.21 51.59
C THR A 837 21.48 -57.11 50.59
N ARG A 838 20.30 -57.12 49.95
CA ARG A 838 19.95 -56.30 48.78
C ARG A 838 20.88 -56.47 47.57
N ALA A 839 21.84 -57.40 47.62
CA ALA A 839 22.72 -57.68 46.49
C ALA A 839 21.92 -58.27 45.32
N VAL A 840 22.18 -57.78 44.11
CA VAL A 840 21.55 -58.24 42.88
C VAL A 840 22.58 -58.98 42.01
N ARG A 841 22.30 -60.24 41.69
CA ARG A 841 23.13 -61.07 40.82
C ARG A 841 22.38 -61.52 39.57
N VAL A 842 23.15 -61.72 38.50
CA VAL A 842 22.66 -62.34 37.25
C VAL A 842 22.70 -63.86 37.44
N LEU A 843 21.62 -64.53 37.04
CA LEU A 843 21.48 -65.99 36.99
C LEU A 843 21.44 -66.46 35.54
#